data_AF-A0A3M0Z1I5-F1
#
_entry.id   AF-A0A3M0Z1I5-F1
#
_cell.length_a   1.000
_cell.length_b   1.000
_cell.length_c   1.000
_cell.angle_alpha   90.00
_cell.angle_beta   90.00
_cell.angle_gamma   90.00
#
_symmetry.space_group_name_H-M   'P 1'
#
loop_
_entity.id
_entity.type
_entity.pdbx_description
1 polymer ?
#
loop_
_entity_poly.entity_id
_entity_poly.type
_entity_poly.pdbx_seq_one_letter_code
_entity_poly.pdbx_strand_id
1 'polypeptide(L)'
;MNIKQRTTQTHHRSSAARKPCLVPHPRSWNPQEGTCTASMVTLRIHPALLSHGPLEVAAAELGMSLEPDAKIPEYAAAIGSFVPVSAPPHAEGYTLQIHQDGIVLAGADPRGLVWALVTLRQLAEQLSPLPCGEIRDWPEYTIRYHHDDISRHEVSTLADFLRIVRDLSAFKFSHYTLYMEDLFELPGEPQFGCGRGALSADEIRAIIAEGERRQIEVFPTVSLLGHQESMLKLPCYRSLGARVWQPPSSFNPTLPAVRQHVLKILDTLCPLFPSGYFHMCFDETLGVDTESFVEHANWCAEQLVKRGKTPLFWADMLYNHFGIELLDRMHPELIPVVWDYSPRGGRAREALPEIVKRRSTAWVLGGYGTWGGFLHKPLSSLQEQWRNWSRIAGPRYVSGFGSSQWCDGGHNLRDSVWLPAGAFAEHAWSGAAGDPDTVEERFNMVFYGHRLPKLTRIRHLLERELPLDSSQALKLHLLPATGWIRLAESGDLPSVVESSTALQRLTKASRELAACKRQAHSHKEQLASWEVALKRMASVFVRAIAAHEKTQRACRSAVTAVRQARAAFRSAWLAHNRPEGLEYHLATCDEQITGWSELTRKHRIKTDGWYPLDLGSQWNTFFKDVAGIPIGLVEILGVPFRFAGPDKTHAELACDQTLTIKLPEVPIADMHLVATQPRDGETPTPGARLRLWHGDRLVYEEELLNIRHLCDWWAPLGEHMWAGGGMAYVDPLRVHWLLKPNDAYGLTCISRFPWSAAPVADRLQLQGLGKHPLQLFAITLKEAQR
;
A
#
# COMPACT_ATOMS: atom_id res chain seq x y z
N MET A 1 43.18 -56.09 22.85
CA MET A 1 42.67 -55.67 21.52
C MET A 1 41.66 -54.54 21.71
N ASN A 2 42.17 -53.30 21.66
CA ASN A 2 41.79 -52.23 20.73
C ASN A 2 40.38 -51.63 20.89
N ILE A 3 40.27 -50.66 21.81
CA ILE A 3 39.34 -49.54 21.69
C ILE A 3 40.23 -48.29 21.65
N LYS A 4 40.57 -47.83 20.44
CA LYS A 4 41.32 -46.58 20.24
C LYS A 4 40.36 -45.41 20.35
N GLN A 5 40.69 -44.49 21.25
CA GLN A 5 40.16 -43.14 21.37
C GLN A 5 40.12 -42.46 20.00
N ARG A 6 38.93 -42.09 19.54
CA ARG A 6 38.77 -41.09 18.48
C ARG A 6 38.89 -39.73 19.14
N THR A 7 40.06 -39.13 19.02
CA THR A 7 40.29 -37.71 19.21
C THR A 7 39.32 -36.94 18.32
N THR A 8 38.48 -36.12 18.96
CA THR A 8 37.70 -35.07 18.31
C THR A 8 38.66 -34.08 17.67
N GLN A 9 38.98 -34.28 16.39
CA GLN A 9 39.43 -33.20 15.53
C GLN A 9 38.26 -32.23 15.39
N THR A 10 38.25 -31.22 16.26
CA THR A 10 37.60 -29.95 15.97
C THR A 10 38.16 -29.48 14.65
N HIS A 11 37.33 -29.49 13.60
CA HIS A 11 37.62 -28.76 12.38
C HIS A 11 37.65 -27.26 12.72
N HIS A 12 38.79 -26.77 13.20
CA HIS A 12 39.20 -25.40 13.00
C HIS A 12 39.37 -25.22 11.49
N ARG A 13 38.26 -24.93 10.79
CA ARG A 13 38.35 -24.21 9.52
C ARG A 13 39.10 -22.92 9.83
N SER A 14 40.20 -22.70 9.12
CA SER A 14 40.97 -21.47 9.16
C SER A 14 40.04 -20.27 9.10
N SER A 15 40.33 -19.23 9.87
CA SER A 15 39.71 -17.89 9.86
C SER A 15 39.95 -17.12 8.54
N ALA A 16 40.09 -17.82 7.42
CA ALA A 16 40.14 -17.23 6.09
C ALA A 16 38.87 -16.39 5.89
N ALA A 17 39.11 -15.09 5.69
CA ALA A 17 38.18 -13.96 5.63
C ALA A 17 36.71 -14.33 5.33
N ARG A 18 35.86 -14.32 6.36
CA ARG A 18 34.40 -14.31 6.14
C ARG A 18 34.05 -13.01 5.41
N LYS A 19 33.48 -13.11 4.20
CA LYS A 19 32.93 -11.98 3.45
C LYS A 19 31.91 -11.24 4.34
N PRO A 20 32.10 -9.93 4.62
CA PRO A 20 31.19 -9.21 5.50
C PRO A 20 29.76 -9.14 4.95
N CYS A 21 28.77 -9.17 5.85
CA CYS A 21 27.36 -8.98 5.50
C CYS A 21 27.04 -7.49 5.47
N LEU A 22 27.26 -6.83 4.34
CA LEU A 22 26.93 -5.42 4.14
C LEU A 22 25.69 -5.26 3.27
N VAL A 23 24.85 -4.28 3.63
CA VAL A 23 23.71 -3.84 2.83
C VAL A 23 23.73 -2.31 2.79
N PRO A 24 23.93 -1.67 1.63
CA PRO A 24 24.20 -2.27 0.32
C PRO A 24 25.50 -3.09 0.23
N HIS A 25 25.57 -4.01 -0.75
CA HIS A 25 26.82 -4.69 -1.10
C HIS A 25 27.83 -3.68 -1.69
N PRO A 26 29.08 -3.59 -1.20
CA PRO A 26 30.03 -2.62 -1.74
C PRO A 26 30.48 -2.99 -3.16
N ARG A 27 30.97 -2.01 -3.92
CA ARG A 27 31.57 -2.23 -5.25
C ARG A 27 32.75 -3.21 -5.21
N SER A 28 33.60 -3.14 -4.19
CA SER A 28 34.65 -4.13 -3.97
C SER A 28 34.95 -4.34 -2.49
N TRP A 29 35.28 -5.59 -2.13
CA TRP A 29 35.91 -5.97 -0.87
C TRP A 29 37.17 -6.79 -1.17
N ASN A 30 38.34 -6.22 -0.85
CA ASN A 30 39.65 -6.82 -1.04
C ASN A 30 40.19 -7.25 0.33
N PRO A 31 39.96 -8.50 0.77
CA PRO A 31 40.41 -8.97 2.08
C PRO A 31 41.94 -9.03 2.14
N GLN A 32 42.50 -8.76 3.32
CA GLN A 32 43.91 -8.92 3.63
C GLN A 32 44.09 -9.85 4.83
N GLU A 33 45.30 -10.39 5.02
CA GLU A 33 45.60 -11.23 6.18
C GLU A 33 45.64 -10.42 7.48
N GLY A 34 45.06 -10.99 8.54
CA GLY A 34 45.06 -10.42 9.88
C GLY A 34 43.76 -9.71 10.26
N THR A 35 43.78 -9.14 11.46
CA THR A 35 42.65 -8.42 12.06
C THR A 35 43.15 -7.14 12.71
N CYS A 36 42.32 -6.11 12.72
CA CYS A 36 42.63 -4.83 13.36
C CYS A 36 42.66 -4.96 14.88
N THR A 37 43.68 -4.38 15.50
CA THR A 37 43.88 -4.32 16.95
C THR A 37 43.76 -2.89 17.51
N ALA A 38 43.52 -1.90 16.65
CA ALA A 38 43.41 -0.51 17.03
C ALA A 38 42.19 -0.25 17.93
N SER A 39 42.37 0.62 18.93
CA SER A 39 41.30 1.09 19.79
C SER A 39 40.39 2.06 19.02
N MET A 40 39.13 1.67 18.81
CA MET A 40 38.12 2.48 18.11
C MET A 40 37.44 3.49 19.04
N VAL A 41 38.22 4.36 19.68
CA VAL A 41 37.72 5.37 20.65
C VAL A 41 37.82 6.79 20.09
N THR A 42 38.83 7.05 19.27
CA THR A 42 39.12 8.37 18.71
C THR A 42 39.23 8.28 17.20
N LEU A 43 38.44 9.11 16.50
CA LEU A 43 38.52 9.32 15.07
C LEU A 43 39.17 10.68 14.81
N ARG A 44 40.39 10.66 14.27
CA ARG A 44 41.08 11.89 13.87
C ARG A 44 40.56 12.34 12.51
N ILE A 45 40.22 13.63 12.38
CA ILE A 45 39.68 14.23 11.15
C ILE A 45 40.29 15.60 10.88
N HIS A 46 40.15 16.09 9.66
CA HIS A 46 40.56 17.45 9.34
C HIS A 46 39.74 18.50 10.14
N PRO A 47 40.37 19.59 10.65
CA PRO A 47 39.68 20.58 11.48
C PRO A 47 38.43 21.21 10.85
N ALA A 48 38.36 21.35 9.53
CA ALA A 48 37.20 21.91 8.83
C ALA A 48 35.92 21.06 8.97
N LEU A 49 36.05 19.76 9.30
CA LEU A 49 34.93 18.84 9.45
C LEU A 49 34.48 18.62 10.90
N LEU A 50 35.12 19.27 11.88
CA LEU A 50 34.77 19.11 13.31
C LEU A 50 33.32 19.47 13.63
N SER A 51 32.74 20.43 12.90
CA SER A 51 31.35 20.87 13.08
C SER A 51 30.40 20.30 12.03
N HIS A 52 30.84 19.30 11.24
CA HIS A 52 30.00 18.65 10.25
C HIS A 52 29.06 17.66 10.95
N GLY A 53 27.83 18.10 11.25
CA GLY A 53 26.84 17.36 12.04
C GLY A 53 26.67 15.88 11.67
N PRO A 54 26.54 15.51 10.38
CA PRO A 54 26.44 14.10 10.00
C PRO A 54 27.65 13.23 10.34
N LEU A 55 28.86 13.80 10.31
CA LEU A 55 30.08 13.06 10.68
C LEU A 55 30.14 12.86 12.20
N GLU A 56 29.75 13.86 12.97
CA GLU A 56 29.63 13.77 14.43
C GLU A 56 28.64 12.68 14.82
N VAL A 57 27.46 12.63 14.20
CA VAL A 57 26.45 11.59 14.45
C VAL A 57 26.99 10.20 14.10
N ALA A 58 27.57 10.02 12.92
CA ALA A 58 28.08 8.74 12.48
C ALA A 58 29.24 8.22 13.36
N ALA A 59 30.13 9.10 13.82
CA ALA A 59 31.19 8.76 14.76
C ALA A 59 30.65 8.42 16.16
N ALA A 60 29.67 9.18 16.66
CA ALA A 60 29.05 8.93 17.96
C ALA A 60 28.31 7.58 18.01
N GLU A 61 27.67 7.16 16.92
CA GLU A 61 27.01 5.84 16.82
C GLU A 61 28.01 4.67 16.88
N LEU A 62 29.27 4.91 16.53
CA LEU A 62 30.38 3.99 16.70
C LEU A 62 31.04 4.08 18.09
N GLY A 63 30.55 4.98 18.97
CA GLY A 63 31.15 5.26 20.27
C GLY A 63 32.47 6.04 20.20
N MET A 64 32.73 6.73 19.08
CA MET A 64 33.97 7.46 18.84
C MET A 64 33.83 8.96 19.14
N SER A 65 34.90 9.56 19.63
CA SER A 65 35.06 11.01 19.72
C SER A 65 35.85 11.54 18.52
N LEU A 66 35.52 12.76 18.07
CA LEU A 66 36.24 13.43 16.98
C LEU A 66 37.41 14.25 17.53
N GLU A 67 38.59 14.08 16.94
CA GLU A 67 39.78 14.88 17.26
C GLU A 67 40.35 15.56 16.00
N PRO A 68 40.73 16.84 16.06
CA PRO A 68 41.33 17.52 14.92
C PRO A 68 42.78 17.07 14.66
N ASP A 69 43.10 16.82 13.40
CA ASP A 69 44.47 16.62 12.94
C ASP A 69 44.67 17.28 11.57
N ALA A 70 45.45 18.37 11.53
CA ALA A 70 45.73 19.12 10.31
C ALA A 70 46.58 18.34 9.29
N LYS A 71 47.14 17.18 9.65
CA LYS A 71 47.85 16.30 8.71
C LYS A 71 46.92 15.40 7.92
N ILE A 72 45.67 15.24 8.36
CA ILE A 72 44.67 14.45 7.67
C ILE A 72 44.06 15.33 6.56
N PRO A 73 44.01 14.84 5.31
CA PRO A 73 43.34 15.55 4.22
C PRO A 73 41.88 15.87 4.53
N GLU A 74 41.33 16.91 3.91
CA GLU A 74 40.01 17.45 4.25
C GLU A 74 38.91 16.38 4.30
N TYR A 75 38.82 15.49 3.31
CA TYR A 75 37.81 14.43 3.25
C TYR A 75 38.33 13.05 3.68
N ALA A 76 39.27 13.02 4.64
CA ALA A 76 39.80 11.79 5.21
C ALA A 76 39.62 11.74 6.72
N ALA A 77 39.68 10.52 7.27
CA ALA A 77 39.67 10.27 8.70
C ALA A 77 40.55 9.05 9.05
N ALA A 78 41.05 8.99 10.27
CA ALA A 78 41.94 7.92 10.70
C ALA A 78 41.77 7.51 12.17
N ILE A 79 41.93 6.22 12.42
CA ILE A 79 42.09 5.60 13.74
C ILE A 79 43.48 4.96 13.76
N GLY A 80 44.29 5.21 14.78
CA GLY A 80 45.67 4.70 14.82
C GLY A 80 46.57 5.44 13.83
N SER A 81 47.42 4.73 13.08
CA SER A 81 48.31 5.32 12.08
C SER A 81 47.55 5.81 10.83
N PHE A 82 48.00 6.91 10.21
CA PHE A 82 47.42 7.40 8.95
C PHE A 82 48.32 7.01 7.78
N VAL A 83 47.75 6.29 6.82
CA VAL A 83 48.35 5.98 5.52
C VAL A 83 47.48 6.62 4.45
N PRO A 84 48.02 7.49 3.55
CA PRO A 84 47.22 8.12 2.52
C PRO A 84 46.53 7.11 1.61
N VAL A 85 45.22 7.26 1.45
CA VAL A 85 44.39 6.50 0.51
C VAL A 85 43.52 7.45 -0.32
N SER A 86 43.26 7.09 -1.56
CA SER A 86 42.37 7.86 -2.44
C SER A 86 40.96 7.27 -2.45
N ALA A 87 39.97 8.15 -2.47
CA ALA A 87 38.59 7.78 -2.75
C ALA A 87 38.40 7.54 -4.26
N PRO A 88 37.43 6.69 -4.66
CA PRO A 88 36.98 6.60 -6.05
C PRO A 88 36.49 7.98 -6.54
N PRO A 89 36.74 8.37 -7.80
CA PRO A 89 36.36 9.69 -8.34
C PRO A 89 34.86 9.74 -8.72
N HIS A 90 34.00 9.37 -7.78
CA HIS A 90 32.55 9.37 -7.90
C HIS A 90 31.95 10.14 -6.72
N ALA A 91 30.88 10.91 -6.95
CA ALA A 91 30.15 11.56 -5.87
C ALA A 91 29.67 10.53 -4.83
N GLU A 92 29.72 10.90 -3.55
CA GLU A 92 29.47 10.02 -2.41
C GLU A 92 30.41 8.79 -2.32
N GLY A 93 31.44 8.71 -3.18
CA GLY A 93 32.38 7.60 -3.23
C GLY A 93 33.35 7.62 -2.06
N TYR A 94 33.75 6.44 -1.59
CA TYR A 94 34.70 6.32 -0.49
C TYR A 94 35.57 5.06 -0.56
N THR A 95 36.68 5.13 0.16
CA THR A 95 37.57 4.01 0.49
C THR A 95 37.62 3.84 2.00
N LEU A 96 37.43 2.62 2.49
CA LEU A 96 37.65 2.20 3.88
C LEU A 96 38.76 1.15 3.88
N GLN A 97 39.90 1.48 4.50
CA GLN A 97 41.04 0.59 4.61
C GLN A 97 41.27 0.22 6.07
N ILE A 98 41.30 -1.08 6.36
CA ILE A 98 41.49 -1.65 7.69
C ILE A 98 42.84 -2.38 7.71
N HIS A 99 43.75 -1.89 8.55
CA HIS A 99 45.07 -2.46 8.82
C HIS A 99 45.12 -3.08 10.22
N GLN A 100 46.25 -3.72 10.56
CA GLN A 100 46.42 -4.31 11.90
C GLN A 100 46.49 -3.25 13.01
N ASP A 101 47.09 -2.09 12.71
CA ASP A 101 47.39 -1.01 13.64
C ASP A 101 46.52 0.25 13.44
N GLY A 102 45.58 0.24 12.50
CA GLY A 102 44.75 1.40 12.22
C GLY A 102 43.66 1.19 11.17
N ILE A 103 42.82 2.22 11.02
CA ILE A 103 41.75 2.30 10.01
C ILE A 103 41.85 3.66 9.35
N VAL A 104 41.77 3.70 8.02
CA VAL A 104 41.76 4.94 7.23
C VAL A 104 40.51 5.00 6.38
N LEU A 105 39.85 6.15 6.39
CA LEU A 105 38.68 6.48 5.58
C LEU A 105 39.05 7.63 4.65
N ALA A 106 38.64 7.57 3.39
CA ALA A 106 38.69 8.70 2.47
C ALA A 106 37.40 8.77 1.67
N GLY A 107 36.74 9.93 1.69
CA GLY A 107 35.60 10.25 0.84
C GLY A 107 36.01 11.12 -0.34
N ALA A 108 35.27 11.04 -1.45
CA ALA A 108 35.36 11.98 -2.55
C ALA A 108 34.80 13.36 -2.19
N ASP A 109 33.89 13.38 -1.20
CA ASP A 109 33.21 14.52 -0.62
C ASP A 109 32.83 14.19 0.86
N PRO A 110 32.27 15.14 1.64
CA PRO A 110 31.86 14.88 3.01
C PRO A 110 30.83 13.74 3.16
N ARG A 111 29.94 13.54 2.17
CA ARG A 111 28.95 12.45 2.20
C ARG A 111 29.62 11.09 2.09
N GLY A 112 30.60 10.95 1.20
CA GLY A 112 31.40 9.74 1.08
C GLY A 112 32.07 9.36 2.39
N LEU A 113 32.60 10.33 3.14
CA LEU A 113 33.21 10.07 4.44
C LEU A 113 32.20 9.55 5.48
N VAL A 114 30.98 10.12 5.52
CA VAL A 114 29.89 9.61 6.36
C VAL A 114 29.52 8.18 5.97
N TRP A 115 29.41 7.86 4.68
CA TRP A 115 29.11 6.51 4.21
C TRP A 115 30.21 5.50 4.54
N ALA A 116 31.46 5.93 4.56
CA ALA A 116 32.57 5.11 5.04
C ALA A 116 32.39 4.71 6.51
N LEU A 117 31.95 5.66 7.36
CA LEU A 117 31.61 5.39 8.77
C LEU A 117 30.38 4.50 8.92
N VAL A 118 29.34 4.69 8.12
CA VAL A 118 28.15 3.79 8.11
C VAL A 118 28.56 2.36 7.76
N THR A 119 29.43 2.17 6.77
CA THR A 119 29.95 0.85 6.43
C THR A 119 30.83 0.29 7.55
N LEU A 120 31.69 1.09 8.17
CA LEU A 120 32.48 0.68 9.33
C LEU A 120 31.59 0.23 10.49
N ARG A 121 30.49 0.95 10.77
CA ARG A 121 29.49 0.56 11.77
C ARG A 121 28.88 -0.80 11.47
N GLN A 122 28.40 -1.00 10.24
CA GLN A 122 27.85 -2.30 9.83
C GLN A 122 28.87 -3.43 10.00
N LEU A 123 30.18 -3.19 9.76
CA LEU A 123 31.23 -4.18 9.99
C LEU A 123 31.45 -4.46 11.48
N ALA A 124 31.57 -3.41 12.30
CA ALA A 124 31.86 -3.50 13.73
C ALA A 124 30.74 -4.17 14.53
N GLU A 125 29.49 -4.03 14.10
CA GLU A 125 28.32 -4.67 14.74
C GLU A 125 28.29 -6.19 14.55
N GLN A 126 28.98 -6.72 13.54
CA GLN A 126 28.96 -8.16 13.20
C GLN A 126 30.30 -8.88 13.38
N LEU A 127 31.41 -8.15 13.42
CA LEU A 127 32.77 -8.72 13.47
C LEU A 127 33.61 -8.03 14.54
N SER A 128 34.13 -8.82 15.47
CA SER A 128 35.12 -8.38 16.45
C SER A 128 36.12 -9.53 16.71
N PRO A 129 37.44 -9.32 16.48
CA PRO A 129 38.06 -8.12 15.88
C PRO A 129 37.70 -7.94 14.39
N LEU A 130 37.87 -6.73 13.86
CA LEU A 130 37.60 -6.40 12.45
C LEU A 130 38.64 -7.07 11.52
N PRO A 131 38.24 -7.69 10.40
CA PRO A 131 39.18 -8.24 9.44
C PRO A 131 39.92 -7.13 8.67
N CYS A 132 41.22 -7.32 8.41
CA CYS A 132 41.97 -6.42 7.54
C CYS A 132 41.48 -6.50 6.09
N GLY A 133 41.54 -5.39 5.38
CA GLY A 133 41.13 -5.32 3.99
C GLY A 133 40.76 -3.91 3.52
N GLU A 134 40.38 -3.81 2.25
CA GLU A 134 39.96 -2.57 1.61
C GLU A 134 38.55 -2.70 1.04
N ILE A 135 37.68 -1.74 1.37
CA ILE A 135 36.40 -1.49 0.70
C ILE A 135 36.55 -0.24 -0.16
N ARG A 136 36.15 -0.33 -1.42
CA ARG A 136 35.91 0.82 -2.30
C ARG A 136 34.46 0.79 -2.73
N ASP A 137 33.78 1.92 -2.65
CA ASP A 137 32.33 1.94 -2.83
C ASP A 137 31.80 3.30 -3.27
N TRP A 138 30.71 3.30 -4.02
CA TRP A 138 29.99 4.49 -4.51
C TRP A 138 28.60 4.06 -5.05
N PRO A 139 27.59 4.94 -5.00
CA PRO A 139 26.24 4.61 -5.46
C PRO A 139 26.14 4.51 -6.99
N GLU A 140 25.20 3.72 -7.48
CA GLU A 140 24.79 3.68 -8.89
C GLU A 140 23.92 4.89 -9.26
N TYR A 141 22.98 5.24 -8.38
CA TYR A 141 22.11 6.41 -8.51
C TYR A 141 22.40 7.39 -7.37
N THR A 142 22.55 8.68 -7.66
CA THR A 142 22.78 9.72 -6.63
C THR A 142 21.50 10.06 -5.86
N ILE A 143 20.34 10.01 -6.52
CA ILE A 143 19.03 10.18 -5.90
C ILE A 143 18.36 8.81 -5.78
N ARG A 144 18.43 8.27 -4.56
CA ARG A 144 17.85 7.02 -4.08
C ARG A 144 16.84 7.38 -3.00
N TYR A 145 15.54 7.33 -3.32
CA TYR A 145 14.50 7.85 -2.44
C TYR A 145 13.52 6.79 -1.93
N HIS A 146 13.12 6.92 -0.67
CA HIS A 146 12.02 6.17 -0.09
C HIS A 146 10.76 7.03 -0.14
N HIS A 147 9.71 6.53 -0.78
CA HIS A 147 8.44 7.23 -0.92
C HIS A 147 7.40 6.64 0.04
N ASP A 148 7.07 7.37 1.10
CA ASP A 148 6.26 6.90 2.22
C ASP A 148 4.83 7.46 2.16
N ASP A 149 3.88 6.58 1.93
CA ASP A 149 2.45 6.89 1.99
C ASP A 149 1.99 6.97 3.44
N ILE A 150 1.73 8.19 3.90
CA ILE A 150 1.09 8.42 5.20
C ILE A 150 -0.42 8.63 5.05
N SER A 151 -0.93 8.82 3.83
CA SER A 151 -2.28 9.29 3.52
C SER A 151 -3.36 8.21 3.65
N ARG A 152 -2.98 6.93 3.72
CA ARG A 152 -3.92 5.78 3.79
C ARG A 152 -4.08 5.30 5.24
N HIS A 153 -4.25 6.25 6.15
CA HIS A 153 -4.46 6.12 7.60
C HIS A 153 -3.25 5.75 8.47
N GLU A 154 -2.28 5.01 7.92
CA GLU A 154 -1.06 4.62 8.64
C GLU A 154 -0.14 5.83 8.85
N VAL A 155 -0.41 6.70 9.83
CA VAL A 155 0.50 7.80 10.17
C VAL A 155 1.42 7.40 11.30
N SER A 156 2.74 7.51 11.11
CA SER A 156 3.71 7.17 12.14
C SER A 156 3.64 8.16 13.31
N THR A 157 4.00 7.70 14.50
CA THR A 157 4.38 8.60 15.60
C THR A 157 5.65 9.36 15.22
N LEU A 158 5.89 10.53 15.79
CA LEU A 158 7.14 11.28 15.52
C LEU A 158 8.38 10.42 15.79
N ALA A 159 8.41 9.69 16.93
CA ALA A 159 9.54 8.82 17.27
C ALA A 159 9.81 7.75 16.20
N ASP A 160 8.74 7.25 15.58
CA ASP A 160 8.84 6.28 14.49
C ASP A 160 9.30 6.92 13.18
N PHE A 161 8.83 8.12 12.83
CA PHE A 161 9.38 8.88 11.69
C PHE A 161 10.89 9.13 11.84
N LEU A 162 11.34 9.55 13.03
CA LEU A 162 12.76 9.73 13.29
C LEU A 162 13.52 8.41 13.11
N ARG A 163 12.98 7.28 13.63
CA ARG A 163 13.54 5.94 13.41
C ARG A 163 13.63 5.58 11.92
N ILE A 164 12.59 5.84 11.14
CA ILE A 164 12.57 5.58 9.69
C ILE A 164 13.74 6.29 9.01
N VAL A 165 13.98 7.57 9.32
CA VAL A 165 15.11 8.33 8.76
C VAL A 165 16.46 7.68 9.13
N ARG A 166 16.63 7.16 10.36
CA ARG A 166 17.86 6.45 10.76
C ARG A 166 18.07 5.17 9.97
N ASP A 167 17.01 4.39 9.83
CA ASP A 167 17.06 3.10 9.13
C ASP A 167 17.33 3.31 7.63
N LEU A 168 16.73 4.34 7.02
CA LEU A 168 17.02 4.74 5.63
C LEU A 168 18.49 5.17 5.46
N SER A 169 19.04 5.95 6.39
CA SER A 169 20.47 6.34 6.38
C SER A 169 21.41 5.13 6.55
N ALA A 170 21.05 4.18 7.41
CA ALA A 170 21.81 2.93 7.58
C ALA A 170 21.89 2.10 6.29
N PHE A 171 20.89 2.21 5.42
CA PHE A 171 20.88 1.61 4.08
C PHE A 171 21.37 2.55 2.97
N LYS A 172 21.93 3.71 3.33
CA LYS A 172 22.48 4.71 2.40
C LYS A 172 21.47 5.24 1.37
N PHE A 173 20.19 5.32 1.74
CA PHE A 173 19.25 6.18 1.00
C PHE A 173 19.77 7.62 1.01
N SER A 174 19.31 8.42 0.06
CA SER A 174 19.71 9.84 -0.06
C SER A 174 18.56 10.78 0.22
N HIS A 175 17.33 10.34 -0.01
CA HIS A 175 16.14 11.16 0.12
C HIS A 175 14.99 10.38 0.75
N TYR A 176 14.12 11.10 1.44
CA TYR A 176 12.88 10.60 2.02
C TYR A 176 11.75 11.54 1.61
N THR A 177 10.66 10.99 1.09
CA THR A 177 9.48 11.80 0.76
C THR A 177 8.24 11.31 1.47
N LEU A 178 7.49 12.28 2.00
CA LEU A 178 6.21 12.10 2.64
C LEU A 178 5.12 12.35 1.60
N TYR A 179 4.34 11.31 1.26
CA TYR A 179 3.15 11.44 0.43
C TYR A 179 1.96 11.88 1.26
N MET A 180 1.54 13.12 1.02
CA MET A 180 0.55 13.86 1.79
C MET A 180 -0.58 14.32 0.86
N GLU A 181 -1.75 13.70 0.97
CA GLU A 181 -2.99 14.22 0.42
C GLU A 181 -3.44 15.42 1.27
N ASP A 182 -3.83 15.17 2.52
CA ASP A 182 -4.35 16.16 3.48
C ASP A 182 -3.68 16.08 4.87
N LEU A 183 -2.53 15.40 4.99
CA LEU A 183 -1.92 15.06 6.28
C LEU A 183 -0.86 16.04 6.79
N PHE A 184 -1.18 17.32 6.75
CA PHE A 184 -0.41 18.39 7.38
C PHE A 184 -1.36 19.48 7.87
N GLU A 185 -0.95 20.23 8.89
CA GLU A 185 -1.74 21.36 9.37
C GLU A 185 -1.73 22.52 8.37
N LEU A 186 -2.91 22.88 7.85
CA LEU A 186 -3.08 24.02 6.95
C LEU A 186 -3.61 25.23 7.75
N PRO A 187 -2.85 26.34 7.89
CA PRO A 187 -3.23 27.46 8.75
C PRO A 187 -4.61 28.03 8.44
N GLY A 188 -5.48 28.17 9.46
CA GLY A 188 -6.84 28.69 9.28
C GLY A 188 -7.81 27.71 8.60
N GLU A 189 -7.44 26.45 8.42
CA GLU A 189 -8.28 25.38 7.86
C GLU A 189 -8.33 24.16 8.78
N PRO A 190 -9.00 24.26 9.94
CA PRO A 190 -8.95 23.22 10.97
C PRO A 190 -9.62 21.90 10.57
N GLN A 191 -10.39 21.86 9.48
CA GLN A 191 -10.99 20.63 8.97
C GLN A 191 -10.04 19.85 8.04
N PHE A 192 -8.97 20.48 7.54
CA PHE A 192 -7.97 19.84 6.69
C PHE A 192 -7.18 18.80 7.49
N GLY A 193 -7.23 17.53 7.08
CA GLY A 193 -6.57 16.42 7.79
C GLY A 193 -7.13 16.09 9.19
N CYS A 194 -8.24 16.73 9.60
CA CYS A 194 -8.79 16.60 10.95
C CYS A 194 -9.16 15.15 11.30
N GLY A 195 -8.67 14.67 12.45
CA GLY A 195 -8.94 13.30 12.94
C GLY A 195 -8.27 12.20 12.12
N ARG A 196 -7.37 12.55 11.19
CA ARG A 196 -6.61 11.61 10.35
C ARG A 196 -5.14 11.49 10.73
N GLY A 197 -4.68 12.30 11.70
CA GLY A 197 -3.30 12.31 12.15
C GLY A 197 -2.41 13.28 11.36
N ALA A 198 -2.94 14.42 10.90
CA ALA A 198 -2.14 15.44 10.23
C ALA A 198 -0.86 15.81 11.02
N LEU A 199 0.24 16.04 10.30
CA LEU A 199 1.51 16.45 10.89
C LEU A 199 1.51 17.95 11.19
N SER A 200 1.98 18.30 12.38
CA SER A 200 2.27 19.70 12.71
C SER A 200 3.55 20.18 12.03
N ALA A 201 3.70 21.51 11.90
CA ALA A 201 4.92 22.10 11.36
C ALA A 201 6.18 21.71 12.18
N ASP A 202 6.05 21.60 13.51
CA ASP A 202 7.18 21.24 14.38
C ASP A 202 7.60 19.77 14.20
N GLU A 203 6.64 18.87 13.98
CA GLU A 203 6.93 17.48 13.65
C GLU A 203 7.65 17.37 12.31
N ILE A 204 7.18 18.09 11.28
CA ILE A 204 7.85 18.12 9.97
C ILE A 204 9.28 18.66 10.12
N ARG A 205 9.49 19.75 10.89
CA ARG A 205 10.84 20.28 11.17
C ARG A 205 11.73 19.25 11.87
N ALA A 206 11.19 18.50 12.83
CA ALA A 206 11.95 17.46 13.53
C ALA A 206 12.37 16.33 12.59
N ILE A 207 11.50 15.92 11.66
CA ILE A 207 11.80 14.91 10.63
C ILE A 207 12.91 15.43 9.69
N ILE A 208 12.80 16.68 9.23
CA ILE A 208 13.80 17.32 8.37
C ILE A 208 15.15 17.41 9.09
N ALA A 209 15.18 17.87 10.34
CA ALA A 209 16.41 18.01 11.13
C ALA A 209 17.11 16.66 11.34
N GLU A 210 16.36 15.58 11.56
CA GLU A 210 16.94 14.24 11.63
C GLU A 210 17.46 13.78 10.26
N GLY A 211 16.79 14.16 9.17
CA GLY A 211 17.28 13.93 7.81
C GLY A 211 18.62 14.60 7.54
N GLU A 212 18.74 15.89 7.86
CA GLU A 212 19.97 16.67 7.73
C GLU A 212 21.12 16.03 8.51
N ARG A 213 20.88 15.64 9.77
CA ARG A 213 21.85 14.92 10.62
C ARG A 213 22.29 13.57 10.05
N ARG A 214 21.57 13.02 9.07
CA ARG A 214 21.76 11.64 8.57
C ARG A 214 21.97 11.54 7.06
N GLN A 215 22.25 12.66 6.41
CA GLN A 215 22.44 12.74 4.94
C GLN A 215 21.20 12.30 4.14
N ILE A 216 20.02 12.44 4.72
CA ILE A 216 18.73 12.20 4.07
C ILE A 216 18.05 13.55 3.80
N GLU A 217 17.93 13.90 2.53
CA GLU A 217 17.16 15.07 2.13
C GLU A 217 15.65 14.75 2.17
N VAL A 218 14.90 15.51 2.97
CA VAL A 218 13.45 15.31 3.12
C VAL A 218 12.71 16.30 2.23
N PHE A 219 11.84 15.80 1.36
CA PHE A 219 11.01 16.62 0.47
C PHE A 219 9.53 16.20 0.51
N PRO A 220 8.59 17.09 0.15
CA PRO A 220 7.17 16.75 0.18
C PRO A 220 6.69 16.19 -1.17
N THR A 221 5.84 15.17 -1.12
CA THR A 221 4.97 14.77 -2.23
C THR A 221 3.53 15.12 -1.85
N VAL A 222 2.93 16.07 -2.55
CA VAL A 222 1.62 16.65 -2.19
C VAL A 222 0.69 16.61 -3.38
N SER A 223 -0.51 16.11 -3.16
CA SER A 223 -1.49 16.09 -4.24
C SER A 223 -2.11 17.46 -4.49
N LEU A 224 -1.82 18.05 -5.65
CA LEU A 224 -2.34 19.37 -6.06
C LEU A 224 -3.43 19.30 -7.14
N LEU A 225 -3.88 18.10 -7.51
CA LEU A 225 -4.99 17.91 -8.46
C LEU A 225 -5.85 16.67 -8.14
N GLY A 226 -5.35 15.45 -8.39
CA GLY A 226 -6.03 14.18 -8.07
C GLY A 226 -6.00 13.83 -6.58
N HIS A 227 -6.45 12.63 -6.21
CA HIS A 227 -6.38 12.11 -4.83
C HIS A 227 -6.88 13.06 -3.72
N GLN A 228 -8.02 13.72 -3.96
CA GLN A 228 -8.63 14.69 -3.05
C GLN A 228 -9.86 14.15 -2.30
N GLU A 229 -10.16 12.85 -2.40
CA GLU A 229 -11.41 12.23 -1.93
C GLU A 229 -11.68 12.51 -0.45
N SER A 230 -10.63 12.40 0.37
CA SER A 230 -10.74 12.57 1.81
C SER A 230 -11.04 14.00 2.24
N MET A 231 -10.59 14.97 1.46
CA MET A 231 -10.87 16.38 1.70
C MET A 231 -12.22 16.76 1.07
N LEU A 232 -12.47 16.40 -0.18
CA LEU A 232 -13.67 16.79 -0.95
C LEU A 232 -14.96 16.11 -0.48
N LYS A 233 -14.88 15.04 0.32
CA LYS A 233 -16.05 14.49 1.03
C LYS A 233 -16.61 15.47 2.08
N LEU A 234 -15.77 16.35 2.64
CA LEU A 234 -16.16 17.33 3.66
C LEU A 234 -16.99 18.47 3.04
N PRO A 235 -18.08 18.92 3.70
CA PRO A 235 -18.97 19.93 3.14
C PRO A 235 -18.29 21.25 2.74
N CYS A 236 -17.28 21.70 3.48
CA CYS A 236 -16.58 22.96 3.23
C CYS A 236 -15.67 22.92 1.98
N TYR A 237 -15.15 21.75 1.61
CA TYR A 237 -14.24 21.58 0.46
C TYR A 237 -14.93 21.06 -0.78
N ARG A 238 -16.11 20.43 -0.65
CA ARG A 238 -16.82 19.77 -1.75
C ARG A 238 -16.97 20.63 -3.01
N SER A 239 -17.13 21.94 -2.85
CA SER A 239 -17.29 22.89 -3.96
C SER A 239 -16.04 23.07 -4.83
N LEU A 240 -14.87 22.64 -4.35
CA LEU A 240 -13.59 22.77 -5.05
C LEU A 240 -13.34 21.68 -6.10
N GLY A 241 -14.15 20.62 -6.12
CA GLY A 241 -13.87 19.45 -6.95
C GLY A 241 -14.41 19.50 -8.38
N ALA A 242 -13.73 18.78 -9.28
CA ALA A 242 -14.14 18.56 -10.67
C ALA A 242 -15.41 17.71 -10.73
N ARG A 243 -16.27 17.95 -11.72
CA ARG A 243 -17.51 17.17 -11.84
C ARG A 243 -17.18 15.75 -12.28
N VAL A 244 -17.15 14.84 -11.32
CA VAL A 244 -17.16 13.39 -11.53
C VAL A 244 -18.24 12.80 -10.64
N TRP A 245 -18.78 11.67 -11.04
CA TRP A 245 -19.81 10.95 -10.31
C TRP A 245 -19.29 10.60 -8.92
N GLN A 246 -19.93 11.17 -7.88
CA GLN A 246 -19.69 11.04 -6.43
C GLN A 246 -18.73 12.09 -5.82
N PRO A 247 -18.44 12.18 -4.49
CA PRO A 247 -17.65 13.31 -4.00
C PRO A 247 -16.33 13.33 -4.75
N PRO A 248 -15.98 14.49 -5.31
CA PRO A 248 -14.96 14.55 -6.33
C PRO A 248 -13.63 14.00 -5.82
N SER A 249 -12.91 13.26 -6.67
CA SER A 249 -11.55 12.78 -6.39
C SER A 249 -10.48 13.75 -6.85
N SER A 250 -10.85 14.75 -7.65
CA SER A 250 -9.93 15.73 -8.20
C SER A 250 -10.47 17.14 -8.00
N PHE A 251 -9.57 18.11 -7.82
CA PHE A 251 -9.91 19.52 -7.88
C PHE A 251 -10.45 19.90 -9.26
N ASN A 252 -11.33 20.91 -9.33
CA ASN A 252 -11.70 21.57 -10.57
C ASN A 252 -10.71 22.72 -10.84
N PRO A 253 -9.71 22.53 -11.72
CA PRO A 253 -8.67 23.54 -11.93
C PRO A 253 -9.17 24.84 -12.56
N THR A 254 -10.39 24.85 -13.12
CA THR A 254 -11.01 26.04 -13.71
C THR A 254 -11.55 27.02 -12.65
N LEU A 255 -11.66 26.59 -11.39
CA LEU A 255 -12.17 27.42 -10.30
C LEU A 255 -11.05 28.28 -9.68
N PRO A 256 -11.22 29.61 -9.58
CA PRO A 256 -10.27 30.46 -8.88
C PRO A 256 -10.03 30.06 -7.42
N ALA A 257 -11.07 29.52 -6.75
CA ALA A 257 -10.97 29.04 -5.38
C ALA A 257 -10.00 27.86 -5.22
N VAL A 258 -9.86 27.00 -6.24
CA VAL A 258 -8.86 25.92 -6.24
C VAL A 258 -7.46 26.51 -6.27
N ARG A 259 -7.20 27.49 -7.15
CA ARG A 259 -5.89 28.15 -7.19
C ARG A 259 -5.55 28.85 -5.87
N GLN A 260 -6.52 29.48 -5.22
CA GLN A 260 -6.33 30.09 -3.90
C GLN A 260 -5.96 29.05 -2.83
N HIS A 261 -6.65 27.91 -2.83
CA HIS A 261 -6.36 26.82 -1.90
C HIS A 261 -4.97 26.20 -2.17
N VAL A 262 -4.62 25.95 -3.44
CA VAL A 262 -3.28 25.46 -3.82
C VAL A 262 -2.19 26.44 -3.40
N LEU A 263 -2.36 27.75 -3.61
CA LEU A 263 -1.40 28.76 -3.16
C LEU A 263 -1.17 28.67 -1.65
N LYS A 264 -2.24 28.47 -0.87
CA LYS A 264 -2.14 28.33 0.59
C LYS A 264 -1.36 27.08 1.01
N ILE A 265 -1.54 25.95 0.31
CA ILE A 265 -0.73 24.74 0.51
C ILE A 265 0.74 25.05 0.21
N LEU A 266 1.02 25.68 -0.94
CA LEU A 266 2.39 26.00 -1.35
C LEU A 266 3.07 27.00 -0.39
N ASP A 267 2.35 28.02 0.07
CA ASP A 267 2.85 29.03 1.02
C ASP A 267 3.10 28.44 2.41
N THR A 268 2.40 27.35 2.75
CA THR A 268 2.63 26.61 4.00
C THR A 268 3.85 25.69 3.88
N LEU A 269 3.94 24.90 2.81
CA LEU A 269 4.91 23.80 2.72
C LEU A 269 6.24 24.21 2.10
N CYS A 270 6.27 25.09 1.09
CA CYS A 270 7.53 25.44 0.43
C CYS A 270 8.57 26.06 1.38
N PRO A 271 8.20 26.95 2.32
CA PRO A 271 9.14 27.48 3.32
C PRO A 271 9.49 26.47 4.42
N LEU A 272 8.63 25.46 4.64
CA LEU A 272 8.82 24.46 5.69
C LEU A 272 9.85 23.40 5.29
N PHE A 273 9.87 23.00 4.02
CA PHE A 273 10.83 22.03 3.48
C PHE A 273 12.02 22.74 2.83
N PRO A 274 13.27 22.56 3.32
CA PRO A 274 14.44 23.21 2.72
C PRO A 274 14.87 22.58 1.39
N SER A 275 14.47 21.34 1.11
CA SER A 275 14.78 20.64 -0.15
C SER A 275 14.43 21.48 -1.38
N GLY A 276 15.27 21.39 -2.40
CA GLY A 276 14.99 21.99 -3.70
C GLY A 276 13.85 21.31 -4.45
N TYR A 277 13.45 20.10 -4.07
CA TYR A 277 12.41 19.34 -4.76
C TYR A 277 11.03 19.52 -4.12
N PHE A 278 9.99 19.50 -4.96
CA PHE A 278 8.59 19.41 -4.53
C PHE A 278 7.83 18.55 -5.52
N HIS A 279 7.23 17.45 -5.07
CA HIS A 279 6.44 16.59 -5.94
C HIS A 279 4.96 16.98 -5.86
N MET A 280 4.39 17.46 -6.97
CA MET A 280 3.02 18.00 -7.05
C MET A 280 1.94 16.96 -7.40
N CYS A 281 2.35 15.69 -7.57
CA CYS A 281 1.52 14.54 -7.95
C CYS A 281 0.97 14.64 -9.38
N PHE A 282 -0.34 14.82 -9.56
CA PHE A 282 -1.07 14.77 -10.84
C PHE A 282 -1.36 13.36 -11.39
N ASP A 283 -1.19 12.31 -10.58
CA ASP A 283 -1.60 10.95 -10.90
C ASP A 283 -3.12 10.79 -10.89
N GLU A 284 -3.60 9.78 -11.63
CA GLU A 284 -4.96 9.23 -11.59
C GLU A 284 -6.10 10.28 -11.55
N THR A 285 -5.88 11.41 -12.22
CA THR A 285 -6.79 12.55 -12.19
C THR A 285 -8.05 12.25 -13.00
N LEU A 286 -9.22 12.44 -12.39
CA LEU A 286 -10.51 12.17 -13.00
C LEU A 286 -11.31 13.47 -13.19
N GLY A 287 -12.08 13.56 -14.28
CA GLY A 287 -12.99 14.69 -14.53
C GLY A 287 -12.34 15.99 -14.97
N VAL A 288 -11.07 15.95 -15.36
CA VAL A 288 -10.31 17.09 -15.85
C VAL A 288 -9.92 16.81 -17.29
N ASP A 289 -10.28 17.72 -18.20
CA ASP A 289 -9.88 17.62 -19.60
C ASP A 289 -8.39 17.92 -19.80
N THR A 290 -7.86 17.54 -20.96
CA THR A 290 -6.44 17.65 -21.29
C THR A 290 -5.91 19.08 -21.23
N GLU A 291 -6.67 20.07 -21.68
CA GLU A 291 -6.22 21.46 -21.70
C GLU A 291 -6.18 22.03 -20.28
N SER A 292 -7.24 21.83 -19.51
CA SER A 292 -7.31 22.18 -18.09
C SER A 292 -6.21 21.51 -17.26
N PHE A 293 -5.87 20.26 -17.57
CA PHE A 293 -4.78 19.53 -16.91
C PHE A 293 -3.42 20.19 -17.18
N VAL A 294 -3.09 20.45 -18.46
CA VAL A 294 -1.80 21.04 -18.85
C VAL A 294 -1.68 22.48 -18.33
N GLU A 295 -2.73 23.29 -18.43
CA GLU A 295 -2.73 24.66 -17.92
C GLU A 295 -2.51 24.70 -16.40
N HIS A 296 -3.19 23.84 -15.65
CA HIS A 296 -3.03 23.78 -14.20
C HIS A 296 -1.66 23.24 -13.78
N ALA A 297 -1.15 22.22 -14.49
CA ALA A 297 0.19 21.69 -14.24
C ALA A 297 1.26 22.77 -14.47
N ASN A 298 1.15 23.53 -15.55
CA ASN A 298 2.06 24.64 -15.85
C ASN A 298 1.98 25.74 -14.80
N TRP A 299 0.77 26.13 -14.42
CA TRP A 299 0.57 27.14 -13.39
C TRP A 299 1.17 26.71 -12.05
N CYS A 300 0.92 25.48 -11.60
CA CYS A 300 1.51 24.93 -10.37
C CYS A 300 3.05 24.88 -10.44
N ALA A 301 3.61 24.43 -11.57
CA ALA A 301 5.05 24.41 -11.78
C ALA A 301 5.65 25.82 -11.68
N GLU A 302 5.05 26.84 -12.32
CA GLU A 302 5.49 28.23 -12.20
C GLU A 302 5.45 28.73 -10.75
N GLN A 303 4.43 28.35 -9.97
CA GLN A 303 4.35 28.74 -8.55
C GLN A 303 5.46 28.12 -7.70
N LEU A 304 5.83 26.87 -8.00
CA LEU A 304 6.92 26.16 -7.34
C LEU A 304 8.28 26.77 -7.70
N VAL A 305 8.53 27.04 -8.98
CA VAL A 305 9.77 27.65 -9.47
C VAL A 305 9.99 29.03 -8.87
N LYS A 306 8.94 29.86 -8.78
CA LYS A 306 8.99 31.17 -8.08
C LYS A 306 9.39 31.07 -6.61
N ARG A 307 9.15 29.91 -5.99
CA ARG A 307 9.51 29.60 -4.58
C ARG A 307 10.85 28.85 -4.48
N GLY A 308 11.61 28.76 -5.57
CA GLY A 308 12.91 28.10 -5.61
C GLY A 308 12.82 26.57 -5.55
N LYS A 309 11.69 25.99 -5.98
CA LYS A 309 11.47 24.54 -6.03
C LYS A 309 11.52 24.02 -7.46
N THR A 310 12.19 22.89 -7.66
CA THR A 310 12.13 22.05 -8.85
C THR A 310 10.89 21.14 -8.75
N PRO A 311 9.87 21.33 -9.61
CA PRO A 311 8.65 20.55 -9.53
C PRO A 311 8.82 19.15 -10.13
N LEU A 312 8.30 18.14 -9.44
CA LEU A 312 8.19 16.74 -9.89
C LEU A 312 6.72 16.38 -10.05
N PHE A 313 6.35 15.58 -11.06
CA PHE A 313 4.97 15.10 -11.22
C PHE A 313 4.90 13.68 -11.77
N TRP A 314 3.81 12.97 -11.50
CA TRP A 314 3.56 11.66 -12.06
C TRP A 314 3.17 11.78 -13.54
N ALA A 315 3.89 11.07 -14.40
CA ALA A 315 3.68 11.13 -15.84
C ALA A 315 2.55 10.20 -16.36
N ASP A 316 1.85 9.47 -15.48
CA ASP A 316 0.89 8.44 -15.85
C ASP A 316 -0.29 8.95 -16.65
N MET A 317 -0.82 10.12 -16.31
CA MET A 317 -1.89 10.74 -17.09
C MET A 317 -1.48 10.94 -18.56
N LEU A 318 -0.19 11.20 -18.82
CA LEU A 318 0.31 11.37 -20.18
C LEU A 318 0.40 10.03 -20.93
N TYR A 319 1.04 9.00 -20.38
CA TYR A 319 1.18 7.71 -21.10
C TYR A 319 -0.06 6.80 -21.03
N ASN A 320 -1.02 7.07 -20.15
CA ASN A 320 -2.26 6.30 -20.06
C ASN A 320 -3.43 6.95 -20.80
N HIS A 321 -3.49 8.28 -20.86
CA HIS A 321 -4.71 8.99 -21.29
C HIS A 321 -4.50 10.07 -22.35
N PHE A 322 -3.50 10.95 -22.19
CA PHE A 322 -3.45 12.19 -22.97
C PHE A 322 -2.41 12.23 -24.11
N GLY A 323 -1.33 11.44 -24.02
CA GLY A 323 -0.21 11.47 -24.96
C GLY A 323 1.08 12.08 -24.36
N ILE A 324 2.22 11.43 -24.61
CA ILE A 324 3.54 11.83 -24.09
C ILE A 324 4.04 13.12 -24.76
N GLU A 325 3.61 13.42 -25.97
CA GLU A 325 3.94 14.65 -26.71
C GLU A 325 3.49 15.93 -25.99
N LEU A 326 2.53 15.85 -25.08
CA LEU A 326 2.13 16.98 -24.25
C LEU A 326 3.24 17.49 -23.33
N LEU A 327 4.27 16.68 -23.07
CA LEU A 327 5.48 17.17 -22.42
C LEU A 327 6.07 18.39 -23.15
N ASP A 328 5.97 18.50 -24.47
CA ASP A 328 6.50 19.65 -25.22
C ASP A 328 5.78 20.97 -24.85
N ARG A 329 4.56 20.88 -24.28
CA ARG A 329 3.73 22.01 -23.84
C ARG A 329 3.80 22.26 -22.34
N MET A 330 4.45 21.39 -21.58
CA MET A 330 4.57 21.52 -20.12
C MET A 330 5.81 22.33 -19.72
N HIS A 331 5.77 22.94 -18.54
CA HIS A 331 6.83 23.80 -17.99
C HIS A 331 8.21 23.12 -18.08
N PRO A 332 9.27 23.80 -18.58
CA PRO A 332 10.55 23.16 -18.88
C PRO A 332 11.30 22.63 -17.64
N GLU A 333 11.08 23.22 -16.46
CA GLU A 333 11.68 22.76 -15.19
C GLU A 333 10.91 21.59 -14.55
N LEU A 334 9.75 21.20 -15.09
CA LEU A 334 8.94 20.11 -14.55
C LEU A 334 9.56 18.75 -14.92
N ILE A 335 10.01 18.01 -13.90
CA ILE A 335 10.63 16.71 -14.07
C ILE A 335 9.55 15.61 -14.02
N PRO A 336 9.38 14.80 -15.09
CA PRO A 336 8.44 13.69 -15.10
C PRO A 336 8.96 12.53 -14.25
N VAL A 337 8.07 11.97 -13.43
CA VAL A 337 8.29 10.77 -12.63
C VAL A 337 7.45 9.63 -13.20
N VAL A 338 8.11 8.58 -13.65
CA VAL A 338 7.47 7.41 -14.28
C VAL A 338 7.38 6.29 -13.25
N TRP A 339 6.17 5.77 -13.01
CA TRP A 339 5.97 4.71 -12.03
C TRP A 339 5.38 3.46 -12.66
N ASP A 340 5.86 2.30 -12.19
CA ASP A 340 5.36 0.97 -12.57
C ASP A 340 5.78 -0.02 -11.50
N TYR A 341 4.80 -0.81 -11.06
CA TYR A 341 4.99 -1.80 -10.02
C TYR A 341 4.97 -3.24 -10.55
N SER A 342 4.79 -3.44 -11.86
CA SER A 342 4.72 -4.74 -12.50
C SER A 342 6.12 -5.24 -12.89
N PRO A 343 6.46 -6.52 -12.61
CA PRO A 343 7.68 -7.13 -13.13
C PRO A 343 7.63 -7.37 -14.65
N ARG A 344 6.49 -7.21 -15.32
CA ARG A 344 6.37 -7.38 -16.78
C ARG A 344 6.62 -6.10 -17.57
N GLY A 345 6.47 -4.94 -16.90
CA GLY A 345 6.49 -3.62 -17.53
C GLY A 345 5.21 -3.38 -18.33
N GLY A 346 4.45 -2.34 -17.96
CA GLY A 346 3.28 -1.85 -18.70
C GLY A 346 3.64 -0.71 -19.66
N ARG A 347 2.68 0.18 -19.95
CA ARG A 347 2.88 1.37 -20.81
C ARG A 347 4.03 2.27 -20.35
N ALA A 348 4.32 2.28 -19.05
CA ALA A 348 5.44 3.01 -18.45
C ALA A 348 6.80 2.59 -19.04
N ARG A 349 6.95 1.32 -19.46
CA ARG A 349 8.15 0.80 -20.13
C ARG A 349 8.40 1.45 -21.49
N GLU A 350 7.34 1.70 -22.23
CA GLU A 350 7.39 2.34 -23.55
C GLU A 350 7.50 3.86 -23.42
N ALA A 351 6.91 4.43 -22.37
CA ALA A 351 6.92 5.86 -22.10
C ALA A 351 8.31 6.38 -21.72
N LEU A 352 9.06 5.68 -20.86
CA LEU A 352 10.31 6.20 -20.30
C LEU A 352 11.35 6.60 -21.38
N PRO A 353 11.64 5.80 -22.43
CA PRO A 353 12.54 6.22 -23.51
C PRO A 353 12.08 7.48 -24.25
N GLU A 354 10.79 7.62 -24.52
CA GLU A 354 10.23 8.81 -25.19
C GLU A 354 10.27 10.05 -24.29
N ILE A 355 10.03 9.87 -22.98
CA ILE A 355 10.16 10.94 -21.98
C ILE A 355 11.61 11.42 -21.93
N VAL A 356 12.58 10.50 -21.80
CA VAL A 356 14.01 10.83 -21.77
C VAL A 356 14.45 11.53 -23.05
N LYS A 357 13.96 11.11 -24.21
CA LYS A 357 14.24 11.77 -25.48
C LYS A 357 13.77 13.22 -25.53
N ARG A 358 12.65 13.55 -24.88
CA ARG A 358 12.05 14.90 -24.86
C ARG A 358 12.60 15.79 -23.75
N ARG A 359 12.87 15.23 -22.58
CA ARG A 359 13.25 15.98 -21.36
C ARG A 359 14.70 15.79 -20.93
N SER A 360 15.48 14.99 -21.66
CA SER A 360 16.85 14.55 -21.32
C SER A 360 16.98 13.78 -20.00
N THR A 361 15.99 13.84 -19.12
CA THR A 361 15.94 13.13 -17.85
C THR A 361 14.51 12.82 -17.40
N ALA A 362 14.39 11.83 -16.53
CA ALA A 362 13.18 11.49 -15.79
C ALA A 362 13.57 10.94 -14.42
N TRP A 363 12.61 10.90 -13.50
CA TRP A 363 12.71 10.05 -12.31
C TRP A 363 11.87 8.80 -12.53
N VAL A 364 12.20 7.74 -11.80
CA VAL A 364 11.39 6.51 -11.80
C VAL A 364 11.03 6.09 -10.38
N LEU A 365 9.87 5.43 -10.26
CA LEU A 365 9.37 4.89 -9.01
C LEU A 365 9.00 3.42 -9.19
N GLY A 366 9.70 2.54 -8.47
CA GLY A 366 9.28 1.17 -8.22
C GLY A 366 8.37 1.10 -6.98
N GLY A 367 8.00 -0.12 -6.56
CA GLY A 367 7.19 -0.30 -5.37
C GLY A 367 7.68 -1.45 -4.51
N TYR A 368 7.50 -1.33 -3.20
CA TYR A 368 7.79 -2.40 -2.25
C TYR A 368 6.70 -3.49 -2.22
N GLY A 369 5.59 -3.29 -2.94
CA GLY A 369 4.49 -4.25 -3.00
C GLY A 369 3.77 -4.41 -1.66
N THR A 370 3.70 -3.36 -0.85
CA THR A 370 3.07 -3.33 0.48
C THR A 370 1.56 -3.10 0.43
N TRP A 371 0.93 -3.15 -0.74
CA TRP A 371 -0.53 -3.06 -0.89
C TRP A 371 -1.12 -4.41 -1.32
N GLY A 372 -2.38 -4.64 -0.93
CA GLY A 372 -3.14 -5.80 -1.40
C GLY A 372 -2.61 -7.17 -0.97
N GLY A 373 -1.96 -7.27 0.21
CA GLY A 373 -1.51 -8.53 0.82
C GLY A 373 -1.53 -8.49 2.36
N PHE A 374 -0.95 -9.52 3.00
CA PHE A 374 -0.61 -9.53 4.45
C PHE A 374 0.88 -9.29 4.74
N LEU A 375 1.70 -9.30 3.69
CA LEU A 375 3.10 -8.92 3.65
C LEU A 375 3.34 -8.23 2.30
N HIS A 376 4.55 -7.73 2.08
CA HIS A 376 5.01 -7.32 0.76
C HIS A 376 4.84 -8.42 -0.31
N LYS A 377 4.72 -8.04 -1.58
CA LYS A 377 4.75 -8.97 -2.73
C LYS A 377 6.07 -9.78 -2.75
N PRO A 378 6.13 -10.94 -3.44
CA PRO A 378 7.33 -11.78 -3.42
C PRO A 378 8.60 -11.01 -3.77
N LEU A 379 9.64 -11.13 -2.94
CA LEU A 379 10.88 -10.33 -3.06
C LEU A 379 11.50 -10.42 -4.47
N SER A 380 11.47 -11.61 -5.08
CA SER A 380 11.97 -11.82 -6.45
C SER A 380 11.22 -11.01 -7.50
N SER A 381 9.92 -10.77 -7.32
CA SER A 381 9.11 -9.93 -8.20
C SER A 381 9.48 -8.46 -8.07
N LEU A 382 9.75 -8.00 -6.85
CA LEU A 382 10.16 -6.62 -6.56
C LEU A 382 11.53 -6.33 -7.18
N GLN A 383 12.49 -7.23 -6.99
CA GLN A 383 13.83 -7.13 -7.59
C GLN A 383 13.76 -7.10 -9.13
N GLU A 384 12.88 -7.89 -9.74
CA GLU A 384 12.73 -7.91 -11.19
C GLU A 384 12.14 -6.61 -11.75
N GLN A 385 11.16 -6.04 -11.06
CA GLN A 385 10.61 -4.71 -11.39
C GLN A 385 11.70 -3.64 -11.37
N TRP A 386 12.54 -3.57 -10.33
CA TRP A 386 13.62 -2.56 -10.28
C TRP A 386 14.69 -2.78 -11.35
N ARG A 387 15.06 -4.03 -11.63
CA ARG A 387 15.98 -4.37 -12.72
C ARG A 387 15.43 -3.94 -14.08
N ASN A 388 14.12 -4.05 -14.30
CA ASN A 388 13.52 -3.61 -15.56
C ASN A 388 13.69 -2.11 -15.76
N TRP A 389 13.52 -1.29 -14.72
CA TRP A 389 13.80 0.14 -14.82
C TRP A 389 15.23 0.42 -15.27
N SER A 390 16.20 -0.20 -14.60
CA SER A 390 17.62 -0.07 -14.96
C SER A 390 17.95 -0.57 -16.38
N ARG A 391 17.21 -1.57 -16.90
CA ARG A 391 17.37 -2.06 -18.29
C ARG A 391 16.78 -1.11 -19.33
N ILE A 392 15.69 -0.40 -18.99
CA ILE A 392 15.01 0.53 -19.90
C ILE A 392 15.83 1.82 -20.04
N ALA A 393 16.24 2.40 -18.91
CA ALA A 393 17.12 3.56 -18.87
C ALA A 393 18.00 3.52 -17.62
N GLY A 394 19.31 3.62 -17.83
CA GLY A 394 20.29 3.65 -16.74
C GLY A 394 20.39 5.01 -16.03
N PRO A 395 21.28 5.14 -15.05
CA PRO A 395 21.45 6.34 -14.21
C PRO A 395 21.86 7.60 -14.97
N ARG A 396 22.31 7.48 -16.24
CA ARG A 396 22.58 8.62 -17.12
C ARG A 396 21.32 9.43 -17.44
N TYR A 397 20.18 8.75 -17.56
CA TYR A 397 18.91 9.37 -17.97
C TYR A 397 17.88 9.38 -16.84
N VAL A 398 17.99 8.42 -15.91
CA VAL A 398 17.19 8.38 -14.69
C VAL A 398 17.96 9.12 -13.59
N SER A 399 17.64 10.39 -13.37
CA SER A 399 18.33 11.21 -12.37
C SER A 399 17.90 10.88 -10.94
N GLY A 400 16.74 10.25 -10.76
CA GLY A 400 16.28 9.76 -9.45
C GLY A 400 15.48 8.48 -9.54
N PHE A 401 15.78 7.56 -8.62
CA PHE A 401 15.13 6.25 -8.53
C PHE A 401 14.68 6.03 -7.09
N GLY A 402 13.38 5.82 -6.90
CA GLY A 402 12.81 5.47 -5.61
C GLY A 402 11.98 4.21 -5.66
N SER A 403 11.53 3.82 -4.47
CA SER A 403 10.52 2.77 -4.32
C SER A 403 9.48 3.21 -3.31
N SER A 404 8.21 2.98 -3.64
CA SER A 404 7.07 3.41 -2.85
C SER A 404 6.58 2.35 -1.87
N GLN A 405 6.24 2.83 -0.69
CA GLN A 405 5.43 2.13 0.27
C GLN A 405 4.01 2.69 0.18
N TRP A 406 3.16 2.05 -0.63
CA TRP A 406 1.72 2.34 -0.60
C TRP A 406 1.03 1.52 0.49
N CYS A 407 0.01 2.10 1.11
CA CYS A 407 -0.75 1.49 2.19
C CYS A 407 -2.22 1.23 1.81
N ASP A 408 -2.52 1.01 0.53
CA ASP A 408 -3.90 0.83 0.05
C ASP A 408 -4.61 -0.33 0.77
N GLY A 409 -5.78 -0.01 1.32
CA GLY A 409 -6.59 -0.89 2.17
C GLY A 409 -6.10 -1.02 3.62
N GLY A 410 -4.89 -0.56 3.96
CA GLY A 410 -4.25 -0.62 5.29
C GLY A 410 -4.32 -1.98 5.98
N HIS A 411 -4.21 -3.04 5.17
CA HIS A 411 -4.17 -4.42 5.64
C HIS A 411 -2.75 -4.98 5.71
N ASN A 412 -1.77 -4.25 5.21
CA ASN A 412 -0.38 -4.44 5.59
C ASN A 412 -0.03 -3.47 6.71
N LEU A 413 1.12 -3.70 7.35
CA LEU A 413 1.70 -2.70 8.25
C LEU A 413 2.90 -2.10 7.54
N ARG A 414 3.09 -0.79 7.68
CA ARG A 414 4.29 -0.04 7.24
C ARG A 414 5.60 -0.82 7.49
N ASP A 415 5.76 -1.40 8.67
CA ASP A 415 6.95 -2.19 9.07
C ASP A 415 7.27 -3.39 8.17
N SER A 416 6.34 -3.85 7.33
CA SER A 416 6.60 -4.91 6.35
C SER A 416 7.54 -4.48 5.23
N VAL A 417 7.88 -3.19 5.13
CA VAL A 417 8.69 -2.61 4.05
C VAL A 417 10.19 -2.89 4.16
N TRP A 418 10.72 -3.18 5.35
CA TRP A 418 12.18 -3.06 5.58
C TRP A 418 13.05 -4.02 4.78
N LEU A 419 12.64 -5.29 4.62
CA LEU A 419 13.37 -6.23 3.77
C LEU A 419 13.37 -5.77 2.29
N PRO A 420 12.21 -5.43 1.69
CA PRO A 420 12.19 -4.76 0.38
C PRO A 420 13.03 -3.48 0.31
N ALA A 421 13.01 -2.64 1.35
CA ALA A 421 13.79 -1.39 1.38
C ALA A 421 15.30 -1.64 1.36
N GLY A 422 15.80 -2.61 2.13
CA GLY A 422 17.20 -3.02 2.08
C GLY A 422 17.60 -3.63 0.74
N ALA A 423 16.72 -4.42 0.13
CA ALA A 423 16.96 -4.97 -1.21
C ALA A 423 16.95 -3.90 -2.31
N PHE A 424 16.07 -2.91 -2.21
CA PHE A 424 16.07 -1.75 -3.10
C PHE A 424 17.32 -0.89 -2.91
N ALA A 425 17.73 -0.64 -1.67
CA ALA A 425 18.95 0.09 -1.37
C ALA A 425 20.17 -0.57 -2.01
N GLU A 426 20.27 -1.90 -1.95
CA GLU A 426 21.31 -2.63 -2.67
C GLU A 426 21.22 -2.44 -4.18
N HIS A 427 20.02 -2.53 -4.76
CA HIS A 427 19.85 -2.30 -6.20
C HIS A 427 20.30 -0.89 -6.62
N ALA A 428 19.83 0.14 -5.91
CA ALA A 428 20.07 1.54 -6.24
C ALA A 428 21.49 2.03 -5.90
N TRP A 429 22.19 1.33 -4.99
CA TRP A 429 23.56 1.63 -4.62
C TRP A 429 24.58 0.79 -5.39
N SER A 430 24.43 -0.54 -5.36
CA SER A 430 25.42 -1.48 -5.88
C SER A 430 25.28 -1.71 -7.39
N GLY A 431 24.09 -1.47 -7.94
CA GLY A 431 23.79 -1.75 -9.35
C GLY A 431 24.12 -3.20 -9.71
N ALA A 432 24.89 -3.39 -10.78
CA ALA A 432 25.32 -4.71 -11.24
C ALA A 432 26.29 -5.43 -10.27
N ALA A 433 26.89 -4.73 -9.31
CA ALA A 433 27.77 -5.33 -8.29
C ALA A 433 26.99 -5.95 -7.12
N GLY A 434 25.67 -5.74 -7.04
CA GLY A 434 24.83 -6.32 -5.98
C GLY A 434 24.78 -7.85 -5.99
N ASP A 435 24.35 -8.45 -4.88
CA ASP A 435 24.22 -9.90 -4.72
C ASP A 435 22.79 -10.22 -4.27
N PRO A 436 21.83 -10.15 -5.20
CA PRO A 436 20.40 -10.19 -4.90
C PRO A 436 19.93 -11.53 -4.32
N ASP A 437 20.68 -12.61 -4.55
CA ASP A 437 20.34 -13.95 -4.06
C ASP A 437 20.61 -14.10 -2.57
N THR A 438 21.57 -13.34 -2.04
CA THR A 438 21.96 -13.40 -0.62
C THR A 438 21.63 -12.11 0.16
N VAL A 439 20.92 -11.16 -0.48
CA VAL A 439 20.56 -9.86 0.13
C VAL A 439 19.70 -10.01 1.38
N GLU A 440 18.77 -10.96 1.42
CA GLU A 440 17.93 -11.18 2.60
C GLU A 440 18.75 -11.63 3.81
N GLU A 441 19.72 -12.53 3.61
CA GLU A 441 20.57 -13.01 4.69
C GLU A 441 21.44 -11.87 5.26
N ARG A 442 22.00 -11.05 4.37
CA ARG A 442 22.77 -9.86 4.79
C ARG A 442 21.88 -8.82 5.46
N PHE A 443 20.71 -8.56 4.91
CA PHE A 443 19.71 -7.67 5.49
C PHE A 443 19.35 -8.12 6.91
N ASN A 444 19.06 -9.40 7.11
CA ASN A 444 18.73 -9.89 8.45
C ASN A 444 19.90 -9.69 9.43
N MET A 445 21.14 -9.91 8.98
CA MET A 445 22.33 -9.66 9.79
C MET A 445 22.46 -8.17 10.16
N VAL A 446 22.33 -7.25 9.20
CA VAL A 446 22.47 -5.81 9.42
C VAL A 446 21.30 -5.24 10.23
N PHE A 447 20.07 -5.63 9.92
CA PHE A 447 18.86 -5.04 10.47
C PHE A 447 18.44 -5.67 11.81
N TYR A 448 18.53 -7.00 11.93
CA TYR A 448 18.13 -7.71 13.17
C TYR A 448 19.32 -8.13 14.04
N GLY A 449 20.56 -7.90 13.61
CA GLY A 449 21.74 -8.35 14.32
C GLY A 449 21.91 -9.88 14.32
N HIS A 450 21.22 -10.60 13.41
CA HIS A 450 21.30 -12.06 13.28
C HIS A 450 20.80 -12.52 11.89
N ARG A 451 21.39 -13.56 11.28
CA ARG A 451 21.02 -14.04 9.92
C ARG A 451 19.59 -14.57 9.76
N LEU A 452 18.97 -14.98 10.87
CA LEU A 452 17.57 -15.44 10.98
C LEU A 452 17.08 -16.37 9.82
N PRO A 453 17.72 -17.52 9.54
CA PRO A 453 17.31 -18.41 8.44
C PRO A 453 15.88 -18.96 8.58
N LYS A 454 15.34 -18.97 9.80
CA LYS A 454 13.94 -19.30 10.09
C LYS A 454 12.96 -18.26 9.52
N LEU A 455 13.32 -16.97 9.53
CA LEU A 455 12.51 -15.90 8.96
C LEU A 455 12.37 -16.07 7.44
N THR A 456 13.47 -16.44 6.77
CA THR A 456 13.47 -16.77 5.33
C THR A 456 12.57 -17.95 4.99
N ARG A 457 12.54 -18.99 5.84
CA ARG A 457 11.57 -20.09 5.66
C ARG A 457 10.12 -19.64 5.83
N ILE A 458 9.85 -18.74 6.79
CA ILE A 458 8.51 -18.17 7.00
C ILE A 458 8.09 -17.35 5.76
N ARG A 459 8.98 -16.55 5.20
CA ARG A 459 8.74 -15.80 3.97
C ARG A 459 8.38 -16.74 2.81
N HIS A 460 9.21 -17.75 2.54
CA HIS A 460 8.94 -18.73 1.48
C HIS A 460 7.61 -19.45 1.67
N LEU A 461 7.28 -19.84 2.90
CA LEU A 461 5.98 -20.44 3.23
C LEU A 461 4.82 -19.51 2.83
N LEU A 462 4.87 -18.24 3.25
CA LEU A 462 3.83 -17.24 2.99
C LEU A 462 3.71 -16.84 1.51
N GLU A 463 4.83 -16.81 0.79
CA GLU A 463 4.87 -16.35 -0.61
C GLU A 463 4.56 -17.46 -1.63
N ARG A 464 4.88 -18.73 -1.33
CA ARG A 464 4.96 -19.77 -2.39
C ARG A 464 4.38 -21.13 -2.02
N GLU A 465 4.41 -21.53 -0.75
CA GLU A 465 4.19 -22.93 -0.43
C GLU A 465 2.80 -23.25 0.14
N LEU A 466 2.01 -22.23 0.50
CA LEU A 466 0.62 -22.39 0.92
C LEU A 466 -0.30 -22.45 -0.30
N PRO A 467 -1.48 -23.11 -0.19
CA PRO A 467 -2.43 -23.21 -1.31
C PRO A 467 -3.06 -21.86 -1.71
N LEU A 468 -2.85 -20.82 -0.91
CA LEU A 468 -3.27 -19.44 -1.17
C LEU A 468 -2.07 -18.53 -0.97
N ASP A 469 -1.81 -17.66 -1.95
CA ASP A 469 -0.85 -16.58 -1.77
C ASP A 469 -1.40 -15.49 -0.82
N SER A 470 -0.52 -14.61 -0.33
CA SER A 470 -0.89 -13.55 0.62
C SER A 470 -1.94 -12.57 0.08
N SER A 471 -2.02 -12.39 -1.24
CA SER A 471 -2.96 -11.47 -1.89
C SER A 471 -4.35 -12.11 -2.02
N GLN A 472 -4.42 -13.38 -2.39
CA GLN A 472 -5.66 -14.17 -2.39
C GLN A 472 -6.21 -14.30 -0.97
N ALA A 473 -5.34 -14.57 0.00
CA ALA A 473 -5.72 -14.68 1.40
C ALA A 473 -6.28 -13.35 1.94
N LEU A 474 -5.76 -12.20 1.50
CA LEU A 474 -6.34 -10.90 1.84
C LEU A 474 -7.77 -10.77 1.33
N LYS A 475 -8.03 -11.11 0.05
CA LYS A 475 -9.40 -11.05 -0.50
C LYS A 475 -10.38 -11.86 0.33
N LEU A 476 -10.00 -13.08 0.71
CA LEU A 476 -10.80 -13.92 1.60
C LEU A 476 -10.92 -13.33 3.01
N HIS A 477 -9.91 -12.60 3.48
CA HIS A 477 -9.97 -11.89 4.75
C HIS A 477 -10.88 -10.68 4.76
N LEU A 478 -11.32 -10.16 3.62
CA LEU A 478 -12.34 -9.11 3.57
C LEU A 478 -13.76 -9.68 3.50
N LEU A 479 -13.91 -10.99 3.30
CA LEU A 479 -15.23 -11.60 3.16
C LEU A 479 -15.97 -11.73 4.52
N PRO A 480 -17.28 -11.43 4.55
CA PRO A 480 -18.14 -11.74 5.69
C PRO A 480 -18.38 -13.26 5.78
N ALA A 481 -18.82 -13.74 6.95
CA ALA A 481 -19.02 -15.17 7.22
C ALA A 481 -19.95 -15.87 6.21
N THR A 482 -21.00 -15.19 5.72
CA THR A 482 -21.91 -15.73 4.70
C THR A 482 -21.24 -15.92 3.33
N GLY A 483 -20.26 -15.08 2.98
CA GLY A 483 -19.44 -15.26 1.78
C GLY A 483 -18.61 -16.53 1.84
N TRP A 484 -18.05 -16.83 3.00
CA TRP A 484 -17.29 -18.07 3.24
C TRP A 484 -18.13 -19.33 3.07
N ILE A 485 -19.37 -19.36 3.60
CA ILE A 485 -20.28 -20.50 3.42
C ILE A 485 -20.56 -20.76 1.94
N ARG A 486 -20.81 -19.71 1.16
CA ARG A 486 -21.09 -19.82 -0.27
C ARG A 486 -19.89 -20.35 -1.06
N LEU A 487 -18.69 -19.86 -0.78
CA LEU A 487 -17.48 -20.36 -1.44
C LEU A 487 -17.16 -21.82 -1.07
N ALA A 488 -17.52 -22.26 0.14
CA ALA A 488 -17.41 -23.69 0.49
C ALA A 488 -18.38 -24.55 -0.34
N GLU A 489 -19.61 -24.08 -0.55
CA GLU A 489 -20.65 -24.78 -1.32
C GLU A 489 -20.36 -24.82 -2.82
N SER A 490 -19.73 -23.77 -3.37
CA SER A 490 -19.31 -23.73 -4.78
C SER A 490 -18.00 -24.49 -5.06
N GLY A 491 -17.30 -24.96 -4.03
CA GLY A 491 -16.02 -25.64 -4.16
C GLY A 491 -14.82 -24.70 -4.40
N ASP A 492 -14.99 -23.40 -4.16
CA ASP A 492 -13.97 -22.36 -4.39
C ASP A 492 -13.08 -22.09 -3.16
N LEU A 493 -13.16 -22.94 -2.12
CA LEU A 493 -12.28 -22.89 -0.95
C LEU A 493 -11.37 -24.12 -0.87
N PRO A 494 -10.16 -23.98 -0.29
CA PRO A 494 -9.35 -25.14 0.08
C PRO A 494 -10.15 -26.11 0.95
N SER A 495 -9.95 -27.40 0.72
CA SER A 495 -10.59 -28.46 1.49
C SER A 495 -10.20 -28.40 2.98
N VAL A 496 -10.96 -29.11 3.83
CA VAL A 496 -10.64 -29.25 5.26
C VAL A 496 -9.23 -29.85 5.46
N VAL A 497 -8.83 -30.80 4.61
CA VAL A 497 -7.51 -31.45 4.68
C VAL A 497 -6.40 -30.46 4.32
N GLU A 498 -6.53 -29.76 3.19
CA GLU A 498 -5.55 -28.75 2.76
C GLU A 498 -5.42 -27.62 3.80
N SER A 499 -6.56 -27.15 4.32
CA SER A 499 -6.60 -26.13 5.36
C SER A 499 -5.94 -26.59 6.66
N SER A 500 -6.18 -27.84 7.07
CA SER A 500 -5.55 -28.43 8.26
C SER A 500 -4.04 -28.56 8.10
N THR A 501 -3.56 -29.00 6.93
CA THR A 501 -2.12 -29.07 6.62
C THR A 501 -1.49 -27.68 6.59
N ALA A 502 -2.15 -26.69 6.00
CA ALA A 502 -1.70 -25.30 6.03
C ALA A 502 -1.57 -24.76 7.47
N LEU A 503 -2.56 -25.03 8.33
CA LEU A 503 -2.53 -24.61 9.74
C LEU A 503 -1.39 -25.25 10.55
N GLN A 504 -1.06 -26.52 10.29
CA GLN A 504 0.10 -27.17 10.94
C GLN A 504 1.41 -26.46 10.58
N ARG A 505 1.57 -26.08 9.31
CA ARG A 505 2.74 -25.35 8.82
C ARG A 505 2.82 -23.94 9.40
N LEU A 506 1.70 -23.22 9.44
CA LEU A 506 1.60 -21.88 10.05
C LEU A 506 1.85 -21.92 11.58
N THR A 507 1.44 -22.99 12.26
CA THR A 507 1.73 -23.19 13.69
C THR A 507 3.23 -23.43 13.92
N LYS A 508 3.89 -24.20 13.03
CA LYS A 508 5.36 -24.34 13.04
C LYS A 508 6.04 -22.99 12.79
N ALA A 509 5.61 -22.26 11.76
CA ALA A 509 6.13 -20.94 11.41
C ALA A 509 6.00 -19.93 12.57
N SER A 510 4.87 -19.95 13.30
CA SER A 510 4.66 -19.09 14.48
C SER A 510 5.66 -19.38 15.61
N ARG A 511 5.99 -20.66 15.84
CA ARG A 511 7.04 -21.06 16.81
C ARG A 511 8.43 -20.67 16.32
N GLU A 512 8.70 -20.78 15.03
CA GLU A 512 9.94 -20.32 14.41
C GLU A 512 10.11 -18.80 14.53
N LEU A 513 9.04 -18.02 14.30
CA LEU A 513 9.04 -16.56 14.45
C LEU A 513 9.33 -16.16 15.90
N ALA A 514 8.71 -16.84 16.87
CA ALA A 514 9.01 -16.60 18.28
C ALA A 514 10.48 -16.88 18.63
N ALA A 515 11.12 -17.86 17.97
CA ALA A 515 12.55 -18.07 18.10
C ALA A 515 13.36 -16.94 17.44
N CYS A 516 12.96 -16.46 16.26
CA CYS A 516 13.58 -15.31 15.62
C CYS A 516 13.55 -14.07 16.52
N LYS A 517 12.39 -13.79 17.15
CA LYS A 517 12.25 -12.66 18.10
C LYS A 517 13.20 -12.73 19.30
N ARG A 518 13.59 -13.94 19.73
CA ARG A 518 14.59 -14.13 20.81
C ARG A 518 16.03 -14.03 20.33
N GLN A 519 16.28 -14.26 19.03
CA GLN A 519 17.60 -14.23 18.42
C GLN A 519 17.97 -12.87 17.85
N ALA A 520 16.99 -12.06 17.49
CA ALA A 520 17.22 -10.69 17.03
C ALA A 520 17.77 -9.83 18.17
N HIS A 521 18.86 -9.12 17.90
CA HIS A 521 19.52 -8.19 18.82
C HIS A 521 19.04 -6.74 18.61
N SER A 522 18.62 -6.41 17.39
CA SER A 522 18.10 -5.11 16.97
C SER A 522 16.76 -5.28 16.24
N HIS A 523 15.97 -4.20 16.19
CA HIS A 523 14.71 -4.07 15.43
C HIS A 523 13.71 -5.23 15.63
N LYS A 524 13.73 -5.89 16.79
CA LYS A 524 12.91 -7.10 17.04
C LYS A 524 11.41 -6.81 17.06
N GLU A 525 11.03 -5.57 17.37
CA GLU A 525 9.66 -5.06 17.32
C GLU A 525 9.10 -5.08 15.89
N GLN A 526 9.95 -4.91 14.87
CA GLN A 526 9.56 -4.98 13.45
C GLN A 526 9.11 -6.38 13.04
N LEU A 527 9.47 -7.43 13.81
CA LEU A 527 8.95 -8.79 13.63
C LEU A 527 7.47 -8.94 14.03
N ALA A 528 6.82 -7.88 14.53
CA ALA A 528 5.38 -7.87 14.79
C ALA A 528 4.56 -7.94 13.48
N SER A 529 5.01 -7.31 12.40
CA SER A 529 4.34 -7.36 11.08
C SER A 529 4.25 -8.80 10.56
N TRP A 530 5.31 -9.59 10.73
CA TRP A 530 5.35 -11.02 10.40
C TRP A 530 4.36 -11.86 11.24
N GLU A 531 4.20 -11.51 12.51
CA GLU A 531 3.24 -12.20 13.39
C GLU A 531 1.79 -11.91 12.98
N VAL A 532 1.50 -10.66 12.60
CA VAL A 532 0.22 -10.25 12.03
C VAL A 532 -0.06 -11.04 10.76
N ALA A 533 0.90 -11.13 9.85
CA ALA A 533 0.75 -11.86 8.59
C ALA A 533 0.41 -13.35 8.84
N LEU A 534 1.15 -14.01 9.74
CA LEU A 534 0.91 -15.41 10.11
C LEU A 534 -0.47 -15.62 10.73
N LYS A 535 -0.90 -14.73 11.65
CA LYS A 535 -2.20 -14.85 12.32
C LYS A 535 -3.36 -14.58 11.37
N ARG A 536 -3.24 -13.59 10.48
CA ARG A 536 -4.26 -13.33 9.44
C ARG A 536 -4.36 -14.51 8.48
N MET A 537 -3.23 -15.04 8.00
CA MET A 537 -3.22 -16.23 7.15
C MET A 537 -3.81 -17.45 7.86
N ALA A 538 -3.48 -17.69 9.13
CA ALA A 538 -4.09 -18.76 9.91
C ALA A 538 -5.62 -18.57 10.05
N SER A 539 -6.09 -17.34 10.27
CA SER A 539 -7.52 -17.06 10.39
C SER A 539 -8.31 -17.39 9.11
N VAL A 540 -7.69 -17.23 7.93
CA VAL A 540 -8.27 -17.62 6.63
C VAL A 540 -8.52 -19.14 6.59
N PHE A 541 -7.51 -19.95 6.92
CA PHE A 541 -7.67 -21.41 6.91
C PHE A 541 -8.60 -21.95 8.00
N VAL A 542 -8.62 -21.35 9.19
CA VAL A 542 -9.59 -21.73 10.24
C VAL A 542 -11.03 -21.46 9.78
N ARG A 543 -11.26 -20.34 9.07
CA ARG A 543 -12.57 -20.01 8.51
C ARG A 543 -12.97 -20.91 7.35
N ALA A 544 -12.03 -21.34 6.51
CA ALA A 544 -12.30 -22.34 5.48
C ALA A 544 -12.83 -23.64 6.10
N ILE A 545 -12.19 -24.14 7.16
CA ILE A 545 -12.67 -25.33 7.91
C ILE A 545 -14.05 -25.07 8.50
N ALA A 546 -14.26 -23.91 9.14
CA ALA A 546 -15.55 -23.55 9.71
C ALA A 546 -16.66 -23.46 8.67
N ALA A 547 -16.35 -23.03 7.45
CA ALA A 547 -17.30 -22.95 6.35
C ALA A 547 -17.73 -24.33 5.82
N HIS A 548 -16.78 -25.26 5.73
CA HIS A 548 -17.04 -26.66 5.33
C HIS A 548 -17.81 -27.43 6.40
N GLU A 549 -17.34 -27.37 7.64
CA GLU A 549 -17.90 -28.20 8.71
C GLU A 549 -19.22 -27.65 9.27
N LYS A 550 -19.38 -26.32 9.29
CA LYS A 550 -20.55 -25.62 9.84
C LYS A 550 -20.90 -26.02 11.29
N THR A 551 -19.95 -26.60 12.02
CA THR A 551 -20.16 -27.00 13.42
C THR A 551 -19.98 -25.80 14.35
N GLN A 552 -20.66 -25.82 15.49
CA GLN A 552 -20.45 -24.79 16.53
C GLN A 552 -18.99 -24.71 16.97
N ARG A 553 -18.30 -25.85 17.05
CA ARG A 553 -16.89 -25.90 17.44
C ARG A 553 -16.02 -25.17 16.42
N ALA A 554 -16.20 -25.46 15.13
CA ALA A 554 -15.42 -24.82 14.08
C ALA A 554 -15.70 -23.30 13.99
N CYS A 555 -16.96 -22.88 14.15
CA CYS A 555 -17.31 -21.45 14.19
C CYS A 555 -16.67 -20.73 15.40
N ARG A 556 -16.63 -21.35 16.59
CA ARG A 556 -15.90 -20.78 17.75
C ARG A 556 -14.40 -20.66 17.49
N SER A 557 -13.81 -21.64 16.82
CA SER A 557 -12.40 -21.58 16.41
C SER A 557 -12.16 -20.42 15.44
N ALA A 558 -13.04 -20.20 14.47
CA ALA A 558 -12.98 -19.06 13.55
C ALA A 558 -13.03 -17.72 14.30
N VAL A 559 -13.99 -17.54 15.22
CA VAL A 559 -14.07 -16.34 16.07
C VAL A 559 -12.77 -16.12 16.85
N THR A 560 -12.22 -17.19 17.43
CA THR A 560 -10.98 -17.11 18.21
C THR A 560 -9.78 -16.70 17.34
N ALA A 561 -9.65 -17.29 16.15
CA ALA A 561 -8.57 -16.96 15.23
C ALA A 561 -8.65 -15.49 14.74
N VAL A 562 -9.85 -14.99 14.43
CA VAL A 562 -10.04 -13.58 14.06
C VAL A 562 -9.71 -12.64 15.21
N ARG A 563 -10.13 -12.96 16.45
CA ARG A 563 -9.76 -12.17 17.64
C ARG A 563 -8.25 -12.10 17.86
N GLN A 564 -7.54 -13.21 17.65
CA GLN A 564 -6.09 -13.25 17.76
C GLN A 564 -5.40 -12.41 16.70
N ALA A 565 -5.86 -12.47 15.44
CA ALA A 565 -5.37 -11.64 14.35
C ALA A 565 -5.63 -10.15 14.62
N ARG A 566 -6.85 -9.80 15.06
CA ARG A 566 -7.27 -8.44 15.47
C ARG A 566 -6.37 -7.88 16.56
N ALA A 567 -6.14 -8.65 17.64
CA ALA A 567 -5.32 -8.22 18.76
C ALA A 567 -3.85 -8.01 18.37
N ALA A 568 -3.30 -8.90 17.52
CA ALA A 568 -1.94 -8.74 17.02
C ALA A 568 -1.80 -7.51 16.14
N PHE A 569 -2.75 -7.26 15.24
CA PHE A 569 -2.75 -6.07 14.38
C PHE A 569 -2.84 -4.79 15.21
N ARG A 570 -3.76 -4.73 16.19
CA ARG A 570 -3.88 -3.59 17.11
C ARG A 570 -2.57 -3.30 17.83
N SER A 571 -1.95 -4.34 18.39
CA SER A 571 -0.70 -4.18 19.14
C SER A 571 0.46 -3.72 18.25
N ALA A 572 0.54 -4.23 17.02
CA ALA A 572 1.60 -3.86 16.08
C ALA A 572 1.38 -2.43 15.53
N TRP A 573 0.13 -2.06 15.24
CA TRP A 573 -0.22 -0.70 14.81
C TRP A 573 0.20 0.33 15.85
N LEU A 574 -0.27 0.18 17.10
CA LEU A 574 -0.02 1.14 18.17
C LEU A 574 1.45 1.19 18.63
N ALA A 575 2.31 0.29 18.15
CA ALA A 575 3.73 0.35 18.43
C ALA A 575 4.42 1.48 17.65
N HIS A 576 3.95 1.78 16.43
CA HIS A 576 4.66 2.68 15.51
C HIS A 576 3.75 3.75 14.89
N ASN A 577 2.45 3.47 14.74
CA ASN A 577 1.45 4.39 14.21
C ASN A 577 0.68 5.11 15.32
N ARG A 578 0.19 6.30 14.96
CA ARG A 578 -0.81 7.03 15.73
C ARG A 578 -2.13 6.23 15.81
N PRO A 579 -2.98 6.43 16.82
CA PRO A 579 -4.22 5.67 16.97
C PRO A 579 -5.29 5.97 15.90
N GLU A 580 -5.19 7.10 15.18
CA GLU A 580 -6.08 7.47 14.09
C GLU A 580 -6.13 6.39 13.01
N GLY A 581 -7.32 6.14 12.44
CA GLY A 581 -7.52 5.13 11.40
C GLY A 581 -7.49 3.66 11.87
N LEU A 582 -6.98 3.35 13.05
CA LEU A 582 -6.92 1.98 13.57
C LEU A 582 -8.29 1.30 13.60
N GLU A 583 -9.31 1.96 14.15
CA GLU A 583 -10.65 1.35 14.27
C GLU A 583 -11.30 1.10 12.90
N TYR A 584 -10.96 1.90 11.88
CA TYR A 584 -11.39 1.65 10.50
C TYR A 584 -10.85 0.30 9.99
N HIS A 585 -9.56 0.00 10.22
CA HIS A 585 -8.97 -1.28 9.83
C HIS A 585 -9.41 -2.47 10.71
N LEU A 586 -9.84 -2.23 11.95
CA LEU A 586 -10.36 -3.28 12.83
C LEU A 586 -11.83 -3.62 12.56
N ALA A 587 -12.59 -2.73 11.93
CA ALA A 587 -14.02 -2.93 11.65
C ALA A 587 -14.31 -4.23 10.89
N THR A 588 -13.50 -4.58 9.88
CA THR A 588 -13.65 -5.85 9.14
C THR A 588 -13.51 -7.07 10.06
N CYS A 589 -12.61 -7.02 11.04
CA CYS A 589 -12.48 -8.11 12.01
C CYS A 589 -13.70 -8.20 12.93
N ASP A 590 -14.29 -7.07 13.29
CA ASP A 590 -15.47 -7.00 14.16
C ASP A 590 -16.74 -7.53 13.47
N GLU A 591 -16.91 -7.21 12.19
CA GLU A 591 -17.95 -7.80 11.34
C GLU A 591 -17.81 -9.33 11.24
N GLN A 592 -16.57 -9.82 11.07
CA GLN A 592 -16.29 -11.24 11.00
C GLN A 592 -16.57 -11.94 12.33
N ILE A 593 -16.10 -11.39 13.44
CA ILE A 593 -16.38 -11.92 14.78
C ILE A 593 -17.88 -12.03 14.99
N THR A 594 -18.65 -11.00 14.61
CA THR A 594 -20.11 -10.99 14.72
C THR A 594 -20.73 -12.10 13.88
N GLY A 595 -20.42 -12.16 12.58
CA GLY A 595 -20.99 -13.15 11.67
C GLY A 595 -20.71 -14.60 12.08
N TRP A 596 -19.48 -14.94 12.45
CA TRP A 596 -19.14 -16.29 12.92
C TRP A 596 -19.73 -16.62 14.31
N SER A 597 -19.94 -15.61 15.16
CA SER A 597 -20.60 -15.79 16.46
C SER A 597 -22.09 -16.11 16.30
N GLU A 598 -22.77 -15.49 15.34
CA GLU A 598 -24.17 -15.79 15.04
C GLU A 598 -24.35 -17.23 14.53
N LEU A 599 -23.46 -17.68 13.65
CA LEU A 599 -23.43 -19.07 13.16
C LEU A 599 -23.19 -20.09 14.27
N THR A 600 -22.48 -19.69 15.35
CA THR A 600 -22.28 -20.55 16.53
C THR A 600 -23.58 -20.79 17.30
N ARG A 601 -24.53 -19.84 17.28
CA ARG A 601 -25.76 -19.91 18.09
C ARG A 601 -26.89 -20.71 17.42
N LYS A 602 -26.92 -20.80 16.08
CA LYS A 602 -28.01 -21.46 15.34
C LYS A 602 -27.64 -22.93 14.98
N HIS A 603 -28.49 -23.90 15.33
CA HIS A 603 -28.26 -25.35 15.08
C HIS A 603 -28.52 -25.79 13.63
N ARG A 604 -29.11 -24.93 12.82
CA ARG A 604 -29.36 -25.12 11.40
C ARG A 604 -29.50 -23.73 10.82
N ILE A 605 -28.63 -23.35 9.90
CA ILE A 605 -29.00 -22.30 8.95
C ILE A 605 -30.07 -22.95 8.08
N LYS A 606 -31.35 -22.62 8.30
CA LYS A 606 -32.26 -22.61 7.15
C LYS A 606 -31.73 -21.50 6.27
N THR A 607 -31.29 -21.83 5.06
CA THR A 607 -30.90 -20.84 4.06
C THR A 607 -32.07 -19.95 3.63
N ASP A 608 -33.29 -20.26 4.07
CA ASP A 608 -34.46 -19.65 3.45
C ASP A 608 -35.15 -18.71 4.44
N GLY A 609 -34.72 -17.46 4.37
CA GLY A 609 -35.50 -16.29 4.76
C GLY A 609 -35.71 -15.35 3.58
N TRP A 610 -35.39 -15.76 2.36
CA TRP A 610 -35.54 -14.93 1.18
C TRP A 610 -36.82 -15.27 0.42
N TYR A 611 -37.64 -14.27 0.13
CA TYR A 611 -38.86 -14.37 -0.65
C TYR A 611 -38.67 -13.64 -1.98
N PRO A 612 -38.51 -14.35 -3.10
CA PRO A 612 -38.58 -13.72 -4.40
C PRO A 612 -40.03 -13.30 -4.66
N LEU A 613 -40.25 -12.05 -5.05
CA LEU A 613 -41.60 -11.59 -5.37
C LEU A 613 -41.98 -12.06 -6.78
N ASP A 614 -43.19 -12.62 -6.93
CA ASP A 614 -43.76 -12.92 -8.25
C ASP A 614 -44.33 -11.64 -8.86
N LEU A 615 -43.37 -10.90 -9.37
CA LEU A 615 -43.52 -9.74 -10.20
C LEU A 615 -44.59 -9.98 -11.29
N GLY A 616 -44.51 -11.07 -12.06
CA GLY A 616 -45.42 -11.39 -13.18
C GLY A 616 -46.91 -11.47 -12.82
N SER A 617 -47.24 -11.97 -11.63
CA SER A 617 -48.61 -12.12 -11.13
C SER A 617 -49.27 -10.82 -10.63
N GLN A 618 -48.51 -9.73 -10.48
CA GLN A 618 -48.98 -8.48 -9.87
C GLN A 618 -49.06 -7.28 -10.85
N TRP A 619 -48.87 -7.49 -12.17
CA TRP A 619 -48.93 -6.42 -13.19
C TRP A 619 -50.21 -6.38 -14.04
N ASN A 620 -50.68 -5.16 -14.32
CA ASN A 620 -51.63 -4.86 -15.39
C ASN A 620 -50.92 -4.18 -16.60
N THR A 621 -51.03 -4.86 -17.76
CA THR A 621 -50.94 -4.36 -19.16
C THR A 621 -50.00 -3.19 -19.47
N PHE A 622 -48.74 -3.43 -19.84
CA PHE A 622 -47.96 -2.68 -20.87
C PHE A 622 -46.63 -3.42 -21.08
N PHE A 623 -46.40 -4.10 -22.22
CA PHE A 623 -45.07 -4.65 -22.55
C PHE A 623 -44.78 -4.77 -24.05
N LYS A 624 -43.50 -4.54 -24.43
CA LYS A 624 -42.90 -4.76 -25.77
C LYS A 624 -41.74 -5.77 -25.65
N ASP A 625 -41.65 -6.71 -26.58
CA ASP A 625 -40.67 -7.81 -26.61
C ASP A 625 -39.24 -7.35 -26.99
N VAL A 626 -38.23 -7.79 -26.23
CA VAL A 626 -36.81 -7.79 -26.65
C VAL A 626 -36.11 -9.05 -26.10
N ALA A 627 -35.34 -9.74 -26.94
CA ALA A 627 -34.72 -11.04 -26.64
C ALA A 627 -33.55 -10.98 -25.62
N GLY A 628 -33.47 -12.00 -24.73
CA GLY A 628 -32.38 -12.26 -23.76
C GLY A 628 -32.86 -13.12 -22.57
N ILE A 629 -32.18 -14.23 -22.24
CA ILE A 629 -32.56 -15.29 -21.25
C ILE A 629 -32.10 -14.92 -19.80
N PRO A 630 -32.68 -15.44 -18.67
CA PRO A 630 -33.69 -16.51 -18.48
C PRO A 630 -34.99 -16.09 -17.77
N ILE A 631 -36.05 -16.80 -18.14
CA ILE A 631 -37.37 -16.80 -17.50
C ILE A 631 -37.39 -17.88 -16.39
N GLY A 632 -37.76 -17.51 -15.16
CA GLY A 632 -37.94 -18.45 -14.03
C GLY A 632 -37.35 -18.03 -12.68
N LEU A 633 -37.36 -18.96 -11.72
CA LEU A 633 -36.66 -18.82 -10.44
C LEU A 633 -35.17 -19.12 -10.66
N VAL A 634 -34.32 -18.13 -10.41
CA VAL A 634 -32.87 -18.23 -10.56
C VAL A 634 -32.23 -17.88 -9.23
N GLU A 635 -31.24 -18.67 -8.82
CA GLU A 635 -30.50 -18.42 -7.59
C GLU A 635 -29.20 -17.69 -7.90
N ILE A 636 -29.03 -16.49 -7.36
CA ILE A 636 -27.82 -15.68 -7.52
C ILE A 636 -27.14 -15.62 -6.16
N LEU A 637 -26.05 -16.38 -6.00
CA LEU A 637 -25.29 -16.53 -4.76
C LEU A 637 -26.18 -16.81 -3.53
N GLY A 638 -27.03 -17.83 -3.58
CA GLY A 638 -27.85 -18.23 -2.42
C GLY A 638 -29.05 -17.32 -2.16
N VAL A 639 -29.32 -16.34 -3.03
CA VAL A 639 -30.53 -15.49 -2.96
C VAL A 639 -31.43 -15.87 -4.13
N PRO A 640 -32.66 -16.35 -3.87
CA PRO A 640 -33.62 -16.65 -4.92
C PRO A 640 -34.11 -15.35 -5.55
N PHE A 641 -34.02 -15.24 -6.87
CA PHE A 641 -34.66 -14.19 -7.66
C PHE A 641 -35.70 -14.83 -8.56
N ARG A 642 -36.88 -14.23 -8.66
CA ARG A 642 -37.88 -14.61 -9.65
C ARG A 642 -37.96 -13.50 -10.69
N PHE A 643 -37.47 -13.81 -11.88
CA PHE A 643 -37.54 -12.92 -13.04
C PHE A 643 -38.96 -12.92 -13.61
N ALA A 644 -39.31 -11.89 -14.38
CA ALA A 644 -40.69 -11.51 -14.69
C ALA A 644 -41.52 -12.53 -15.53
N GLY A 645 -41.91 -13.67 -14.96
CA GLY A 645 -42.96 -14.55 -15.49
C GLY A 645 -42.62 -15.33 -16.78
N PRO A 646 -43.47 -16.29 -17.20
CA PRO A 646 -43.18 -17.28 -18.24
C PRO A 646 -42.97 -16.71 -19.66
N ASP A 647 -43.41 -15.47 -19.92
CA ASP A 647 -43.40 -14.86 -21.25
C ASP A 647 -42.79 -13.44 -21.28
N LYS A 648 -42.16 -12.95 -20.20
CA LYS A 648 -41.58 -11.58 -20.13
C LYS A 648 -40.19 -11.57 -19.49
N THR A 649 -39.31 -10.65 -19.89
CA THR A 649 -37.89 -10.64 -19.46
C THR A 649 -37.57 -9.57 -18.41
N HIS A 650 -38.33 -8.46 -18.37
CA HIS A 650 -38.23 -7.36 -17.40
C HIS A 650 -39.55 -6.59 -17.34
N ALA A 651 -39.67 -5.61 -16.44
CA ALA A 651 -40.81 -4.72 -16.23
C ALA A 651 -40.41 -3.25 -16.49
N GLU A 652 -41.14 -2.49 -17.33
CA GLU A 652 -40.77 -1.14 -17.72
C GLU A 652 -41.69 -0.20 -16.94
N LEU A 653 -41.10 0.57 -16.03
CA LEU A 653 -41.80 1.58 -15.26
C LEU A 653 -41.52 2.94 -15.91
N ALA A 654 -42.52 3.51 -16.58
CA ALA A 654 -42.37 4.81 -17.21
C ALA A 654 -42.15 5.91 -16.17
N CYS A 655 -41.61 7.03 -16.64
CA CYS A 655 -41.44 8.25 -15.86
C CYS A 655 -42.79 8.68 -15.25
N ASP A 656 -42.79 9.09 -13.98
CA ASP A 656 -43.97 9.49 -13.21
C ASP A 656 -45.01 8.40 -12.92
N GLN A 657 -44.81 7.16 -13.40
CA GLN A 657 -45.65 6.05 -13.02
C GLN A 657 -45.22 5.47 -11.67
N THR A 658 -46.20 5.00 -10.91
CA THR A 658 -45.97 4.29 -9.64
C THR A 658 -46.45 2.86 -9.75
N LEU A 659 -45.51 1.92 -9.61
CA LEU A 659 -45.78 0.51 -9.42
C LEU A 659 -46.06 0.25 -7.94
N THR A 660 -47.12 -0.51 -7.65
CA THR A 660 -47.45 -0.94 -6.29
C THR A 660 -47.41 -2.46 -6.22
N ILE A 661 -46.65 -3.01 -5.27
CA ILE A 661 -46.44 -4.44 -5.07
C ILE A 661 -46.91 -4.81 -3.67
N LYS A 662 -47.73 -5.84 -3.55
CA LYS A 662 -48.15 -6.38 -2.25
C LYS A 662 -47.02 -7.22 -1.66
N LEU A 663 -46.68 -6.93 -0.40
CA LEU A 663 -45.65 -7.64 0.34
C LEU A 663 -46.26 -8.69 1.28
N PRO A 664 -45.53 -9.75 1.62
CA PRO A 664 -45.85 -10.56 2.79
C PRO A 664 -45.72 -9.66 4.04
N GLU A 665 -46.71 -9.67 4.92
CA GLU A 665 -46.77 -8.82 6.13
C GLU A 665 -45.77 -9.31 7.20
N VAL A 666 -44.48 -9.24 6.88
CA VAL A 666 -43.36 -9.71 7.70
C VAL A 666 -42.34 -8.58 7.90
N PRO A 667 -41.54 -8.60 8.99
CA PRO A 667 -40.45 -7.65 9.15
C PRO A 667 -39.38 -7.86 8.07
N ILE A 668 -39.02 -6.78 7.35
CA ILE A 668 -38.07 -6.82 6.24
C ILE A 668 -36.68 -6.51 6.79
N ALA A 669 -35.80 -7.52 6.84
CA ALA A 669 -34.40 -7.35 7.26
C ALA A 669 -33.50 -6.84 6.11
N ASP A 670 -33.81 -7.23 4.88
CA ASP A 670 -33.04 -6.91 3.69
C ASP A 670 -33.91 -6.89 2.43
N MET A 671 -33.53 -6.13 1.41
CA MET A 671 -34.25 -6.05 0.13
C MET A 671 -33.29 -5.80 -1.03
N HIS A 672 -33.41 -6.63 -2.06
CA HIS A 672 -32.64 -6.53 -3.30
C HIS A 672 -33.53 -6.17 -4.48
N LEU A 673 -33.05 -5.23 -5.30
CA LEU A 673 -33.66 -4.82 -6.55
C LEU A 673 -32.67 -5.03 -7.70
N VAL A 674 -33.11 -5.71 -8.75
CA VAL A 674 -32.37 -5.79 -10.00
C VAL A 674 -33.09 -4.92 -11.00
N ALA A 675 -32.52 -3.76 -11.32
CA ALA A 675 -33.09 -2.83 -12.27
C ALA A 675 -32.00 -2.14 -13.09
N THR A 676 -32.34 -1.68 -14.29
CA THR A 676 -31.48 -0.90 -15.17
C THR A 676 -32.27 0.29 -15.72
N GLN A 677 -31.56 1.34 -16.11
CA GLN A 677 -32.12 2.49 -16.80
C GLN A 677 -31.01 3.11 -17.65
N PRO A 678 -31.30 3.61 -18.86
CA PRO A 678 -30.31 4.35 -19.65
C PRO A 678 -29.89 5.62 -18.90
N ARG A 679 -28.64 6.04 -19.07
CA ARG A 679 -28.10 7.24 -18.41
C ARG A 679 -28.45 8.50 -19.20
N ASP A 680 -29.12 9.45 -18.55
CA ASP A 680 -29.42 10.80 -19.07
C ASP A 680 -28.29 11.79 -18.73
N GLY A 681 -27.15 11.71 -19.40
CA GLY A 681 -26.04 12.66 -19.22
C GLY A 681 -25.16 12.39 -17.98
N GLU A 682 -24.36 13.35 -17.53
CA GLU A 682 -23.26 13.13 -16.57
C GLU A 682 -23.55 13.33 -15.08
N THR A 683 -24.81 13.37 -14.65
CA THR A 683 -25.15 13.46 -13.21
C THR A 683 -26.16 12.39 -12.80
N PRO A 684 -25.98 11.69 -11.66
CA PRO A 684 -26.96 10.70 -11.21
C PRO A 684 -28.21 11.46 -10.82
N THR A 685 -29.26 11.33 -11.61
CA THR A 685 -30.59 11.77 -11.22
C THR A 685 -31.30 10.62 -10.52
N PRO A 686 -32.20 10.90 -9.57
CA PRO A 686 -33.14 9.90 -9.08
C PRO A 686 -33.80 9.18 -10.27
N GLY A 687 -33.56 7.88 -10.39
CA GLY A 687 -34.15 7.03 -11.41
C GLY A 687 -35.51 6.51 -10.97
N ALA A 688 -35.65 6.21 -9.68
CA ALA A 688 -36.91 5.83 -9.05
C ALA A 688 -36.98 6.21 -7.57
N ARG A 689 -38.18 6.31 -7.00
CA ARG A 689 -38.43 6.44 -5.57
C ARG A 689 -39.08 5.18 -5.04
N LEU A 690 -38.47 4.59 -4.02
CA LEU A 690 -39.00 3.45 -3.31
C LEU A 690 -39.69 3.89 -2.02
N ARG A 691 -40.86 3.32 -1.73
CA ARG A 691 -41.62 3.53 -0.49
C ARG A 691 -42.15 2.22 0.04
N LEU A 692 -42.06 2.00 1.35
CA LEU A 692 -42.71 0.90 2.05
C LEU A 692 -43.84 1.43 2.93
N TRP A 693 -44.98 0.76 2.90
CA TRP A 693 -46.19 1.11 3.62
C TRP A 693 -46.65 -0.05 4.51
N HIS A 694 -47.28 0.31 5.63
CA HIS A 694 -48.04 -0.61 6.48
C HIS A 694 -49.39 0.04 6.77
N GLY A 695 -50.46 -0.53 6.23
CA GLY A 695 -51.74 0.16 6.09
C GLY A 695 -51.59 1.49 5.34
N ASP A 696 -51.97 2.58 6.00
CA ASP A 696 -51.86 3.94 5.46
C ASP A 696 -50.60 4.68 5.93
N ARG A 697 -49.73 4.03 6.71
CA ARG A 697 -48.51 4.65 7.24
C ARG A 697 -47.32 4.36 6.34
N LEU A 698 -46.62 5.42 5.90
CA LEU A 698 -45.30 5.31 5.28
C LEU A 698 -44.29 4.91 6.36
N VAL A 699 -43.62 3.78 6.17
CA VAL A 699 -42.63 3.25 7.13
C VAL A 699 -41.18 3.38 6.63
N TYR A 700 -40.98 3.58 5.33
CA TYR A 700 -39.68 3.80 4.72
C TYR A 700 -39.81 4.49 3.36
N GLU A 701 -38.89 5.38 3.01
CA GLU A 701 -38.79 6.03 1.70
C GLU A 701 -37.32 6.24 1.32
N GLU A 702 -36.98 6.01 0.05
CA GLU A 702 -35.65 6.26 -0.51
C GLU A 702 -35.73 6.61 -2.00
N GLU A 703 -34.82 7.46 -2.48
CA GLU A 703 -34.62 7.71 -3.92
C GLU A 703 -33.45 6.89 -4.45
N LEU A 704 -33.75 5.99 -5.40
CA LEU A 704 -32.77 5.17 -6.10
C LEU A 704 -32.19 5.96 -7.27
N LEU A 705 -30.89 6.19 -7.22
CA LEU A 705 -30.18 6.90 -8.28
C LEU A 705 -30.04 6.02 -9.53
N ASN A 706 -30.13 6.63 -10.71
CA ASN A 706 -29.84 5.96 -11.97
C ASN A 706 -28.31 5.77 -12.08
N ILE A 707 -27.84 4.54 -11.84
CA ILE A 707 -26.41 4.17 -11.90
C ILE A 707 -26.19 3.28 -13.12
N ARG A 708 -25.10 3.57 -13.86
CA ARG A 708 -24.73 2.93 -15.13
C ARG A 708 -24.92 1.39 -15.12
N HIS A 709 -25.39 0.89 -16.26
CA HIS A 709 -25.00 -0.39 -16.86
C HIS A 709 -23.52 -0.72 -16.54
N LEU A 710 -23.23 -1.79 -15.81
CA LEU A 710 -21.84 -2.17 -15.50
C LEU A 710 -21.15 -3.03 -16.56
N CYS A 711 -21.65 -2.97 -17.79
CA CYS A 711 -21.03 -3.66 -18.91
C CYS A 711 -21.01 -2.71 -20.11
N ASP A 712 -19.91 -1.97 -20.23
CA ASP A 712 -19.17 -1.98 -21.48
C ASP A 712 -17.77 -2.50 -21.13
N TRP A 713 -17.39 -3.65 -21.66
CA TRP A 713 -16.24 -3.85 -22.56
C TRP A 713 -15.94 -5.35 -22.69
N TRP A 714 -16.08 -5.82 -23.92
CA TRP A 714 -15.45 -7.03 -24.42
C TRP A 714 -14.04 -6.62 -24.88
N ALA A 715 -12.99 -7.25 -24.34
CA ALA A 715 -11.67 -7.27 -24.96
C ALA A 715 -11.04 -8.65 -24.69
N PRO A 716 -10.99 -9.54 -25.70
CA PRO A 716 -10.11 -10.69 -25.66
C PRO A 716 -8.67 -10.17 -25.82
N LEU A 717 -7.75 -10.70 -25.02
CA LEU A 717 -6.29 -10.42 -25.01
C LEU A 717 -5.81 -9.34 -24.03
N GLY A 718 -5.54 -9.77 -22.78
CA GLY A 718 -4.33 -9.36 -22.07
C GLY A 718 -4.34 -8.03 -21.28
N GLU A 719 -4.33 -8.19 -19.96
CA GLU A 719 -3.78 -7.28 -18.92
C GLU A 719 -4.51 -5.95 -18.62
N HIS A 720 -4.59 -5.68 -17.30
CA HIS A 720 -5.14 -4.50 -16.57
C HIS A 720 -6.64 -4.49 -16.20
N MET A 721 -6.91 -4.74 -14.91
CA MET A 721 -8.04 -4.18 -14.17
C MET A 721 -7.55 -3.69 -12.80
N TRP A 722 -7.26 -2.40 -12.70
CA TRP A 722 -7.27 -1.68 -11.43
C TRP A 722 -8.58 -0.90 -11.37
N ALA A 723 -9.51 -1.37 -10.54
CA ALA A 723 -10.72 -0.63 -10.19
C ALA A 723 -10.41 0.30 -9.01
N GLY A 724 -9.54 1.29 -9.23
CA GLY A 724 -9.43 2.45 -8.35
C GLY A 724 -10.66 3.33 -8.56
N GLY A 725 -11.57 3.35 -7.59
CA GLY A 725 -12.80 4.18 -7.62
C GLY A 725 -14.13 3.42 -7.65
N GLY A 726 -14.14 2.12 -7.99
CA GLY A 726 -15.38 1.32 -7.97
C GLY A 726 -15.89 0.97 -6.56
N MET A 727 -15.01 0.97 -5.56
CA MET A 727 -15.35 0.60 -4.18
C MET A 727 -15.58 1.78 -3.24
N ALA A 728 -15.17 3.00 -3.61
CA ALA A 728 -15.22 4.18 -2.73
C ALA A 728 -16.63 4.79 -2.60
N TYR A 729 -17.57 4.23 -3.33
CA TYR A 729 -18.73 4.93 -3.87
C TYR A 729 -20.01 4.10 -3.80
N VAL A 730 -19.87 2.96 -3.14
CA VAL A 730 -20.94 2.05 -2.85
C VAL A 730 -20.65 1.57 -1.45
N ASP A 731 -21.60 1.74 -0.53
CA ASP A 731 -21.52 1.07 0.76
C ASP A 731 -21.27 -0.42 0.45
N PRO A 732 -20.12 -1.02 0.83
CA PRO A 732 -19.81 -2.42 0.53
C PRO A 732 -20.85 -3.39 1.11
N LEU A 733 -21.69 -2.90 2.03
CA LEU A 733 -22.81 -3.61 2.61
C LEU A 733 -24.10 -3.53 1.76
N ARG A 734 -24.15 -2.70 0.70
CA ARG A 734 -25.36 -2.36 -0.10
C ARG A 734 -25.27 -2.66 -1.60
N VAL A 735 -24.13 -3.08 -2.13
CA VAL A 735 -24.08 -3.63 -3.50
C VAL A 735 -23.22 -4.86 -3.50
N HIS A 736 -23.82 -5.94 -3.99
CA HIS A 736 -23.14 -7.21 -4.13
C HIS A 736 -22.98 -7.55 -5.61
N TRP A 737 -21.73 -7.73 -6.02
CA TRP A 737 -21.37 -8.24 -7.34
C TRP A 737 -21.51 -9.76 -7.32
N LEU A 738 -22.62 -10.28 -7.83
CA LEU A 738 -22.95 -11.70 -7.67
C LEU A 738 -22.88 -12.53 -8.98
N LEU A 739 -22.42 -11.96 -10.09
CA LEU A 739 -22.27 -12.67 -11.37
C LEU A 739 -20.83 -12.65 -11.87
N LYS A 740 -20.44 -13.73 -12.58
CA LYS A 740 -19.10 -13.89 -13.17
C LYS A 740 -18.81 -12.76 -14.17
N PRO A 741 -17.54 -12.44 -14.46
CA PRO A 741 -17.14 -11.37 -15.39
C PRO A 741 -17.75 -11.43 -16.81
N ASN A 742 -18.42 -12.52 -17.17
CA ASN A 742 -19.00 -12.74 -18.50
C ASN A 742 -20.53 -12.57 -18.57
N ASP A 743 -21.24 -12.39 -17.44
CA ASP A 743 -22.71 -12.29 -17.43
C ASP A 743 -23.16 -10.93 -16.88
N ALA A 744 -23.75 -10.12 -17.76
CA ALA A 744 -23.93 -8.68 -17.63
C ALA A 744 -25.22 -8.25 -16.90
N TYR A 745 -25.21 -8.11 -15.57
CA TYR A 745 -26.30 -7.42 -14.84
C TYR A 745 -25.80 -6.68 -13.58
N GLY A 746 -26.33 -5.48 -13.31
CA GLY A 746 -26.11 -4.73 -12.07
C GLY A 746 -27.15 -5.09 -11.00
N LEU A 747 -26.71 -5.35 -9.77
CA LEU A 747 -27.56 -5.67 -8.62
C LEU A 747 -27.48 -4.54 -7.59
N THR A 748 -28.59 -3.90 -7.27
CA THR A 748 -28.65 -2.87 -6.21
C THR A 748 -29.31 -3.48 -4.97
N CYS A 749 -28.57 -3.66 -3.87
CA CYS A 749 -29.20 -3.88 -2.57
C CYS A 749 -29.66 -2.50 -2.06
N ILE A 750 -30.95 -2.41 -1.76
CA ILE A 750 -31.58 -1.11 -1.47
C ILE A 750 -31.42 -0.78 0.02
N SER A 751 -31.53 -1.76 0.92
CA SER A 751 -31.55 -1.46 2.35
C SER A 751 -31.25 -2.68 3.23
N ARG A 752 -30.33 -2.53 4.19
CA ARG A 752 -30.09 -3.49 5.28
C ARG A 752 -30.55 -2.89 6.60
N PHE A 753 -31.70 -3.35 7.12
CA PHE A 753 -32.24 -2.84 8.38
C PHE A 753 -31.63 -3.59 9.57
N PRO A 754 -31.14 -2.90 10.62
CA PRO A 754 -30.83 -3.56 11.88
C PRO A 754 -32.09 -4.21 12.45
N TRP A 755 -31.95 -5.36 13.12
CA TRP A 755 -33.07 -6.14 13.66
C TRP A 755 -34.11 -5.34 14.44
N SER A 756 -33.66 -4.39 15.27
CA SER A 756 -34.52 -3.54 16.09
C SER A 756 -35.26 -2.44 15.31
N ALA A 757 -34.90 -2.22 14.04
CA ALA A 757 -35.40 -1.16 13.17
C ALA A 757 -35.97 -1.68 11.85
N ALA A 758 -36.11 -3.00 11.68
CA ALA A 758 -36.69 -3.62 10.49
C ALA A 758 -38.17 -3.21 10.33
N PRO A 759 -38.55 -2.52 9.24
CA PRO A 759 -39.93 -2.12 9.03
C PRO A 759 -40.78 -3.35 8.72
N VAL A 760 -41.98 -3.40 9.30
CA VAL A 760 -43.06 -4.26 8.79
C VAL A 760 -43.78 -3.46 7.72
N ALA A 761 -43.96 -4.04 6.54
CA ALA A 761 -44.65 -3.42 5.43
C ALA A 761 -45.55 -4.44 4.72
N ASP A 762 -46.74 -4.03 4.32
CA ASP A 762 -47.68 -4.84 3.52
C ASP A 762 -47.66 -4.44 2.04
N ARG A 763 -47.00 -3.32 1.71
CA ARG A 763 -47.00 -2.74 0.37
C ARG A 763 -45.70 -1.99 0.07
N LEU A 764 -45.13 -2.27 -1.10
CA LEU A 764 -44.02 -1.56 -1.72
C LEU A 764 -44.57 -0.68 -2.84
N GLN A 765 -44.12 0.57 -2.93
CA GLN A 765 -44.33 1.44 -4.08
C GLN A 765 -42.99 1.82 -4.71
N LEU A 766 -42.91 1.73 -6.03
CA LEU A 766 -41.77 2.17 -6.81
C LEU A 766 -42.26 3.18 -7.84
N GLN A 767 -41.81 4.42 -7.74
CA GLN A 767 -42.18 5.52 -8.62
C GLN A 767 -41.03 5.85 -9.58
N GLY A 768 -41.24 5.85 -10.89
CA GLY A 768 -40.21 6.29 -11.84
C GLY A 768 -39.97 7.79 -11.74
N LEU A 769 -38.72 8.22 -11.59
CA LEU A 769 -38.33 9.64 -11.44
C LEU A 769 -37.41 10.16 -12.56
N GLY A 770 -36.76 9.26 -13.32
CA GLY A 770 -35.84 9.62 -14.42
C GLY A 770 -36.55 9.99 -15.72
N LYS A 771 -35.81 10.41 -16.77
CA LYS A 771 -36.40 10.74 -18.10
C LYS A 771 -36.56 9.52 -19.01
N HIS A 772 -35.89 8.43 -18.67
CA HIS A 772 -36.07 7.13 -19.31
C HIS A 772 -36.94 6.21 -18.45
N PRO A 773 -37.59 5.20 -19.03
CA PRO A 773 -38.25 4.17 -18.25
C PRO A 773 -37.25 3.30 -17.47
N LEU A 774 -37.60 2.92 -16.24
CA LEU A 774 -36.83 1.97 -15.43
C LEU A 774 -37.16 0.53 -15.87
N GLN A 775 -36.16 -0.25 -16.25
CA GLN A 775 -36.29 -1.69 -16.53
C GLN A 775 -36.03 -2.49 -15.24
N LEU A 776 -37.06 -3.08 -14.69
CA LEU A 776 -37.06 -3.86 -13.46
C LEU A 776 -37.04 -5.36 -13.77
N PHE A 777 -36.01 -6.08 -13.35
CA PHE A 777 -35.82 -7.49 -13.66
C PHE A 777 -36.31 -8.41 -12.53
N ALA A 778 -35.98 -8.08 -11.26
CA ALA A 778 -36.32 -8.91 -10.11
C ALA A 778 -36.33 -8.13 -8.79
N ILE A 779 -37.12 -8.61 -7.82
CA ILE A 779 -37.13 -8.13 -6.42
C ILE A 779 -37.10 -9.34 -5.49
N THR A 780 -36.24 -9.28 -4.47
CA THR A 780 -36.21 -10.30 -3.40
C THR A 780 -36.14 -9.62 -2.04
N LEU A 781 -36.92 -10.13 -1.09
CA LEU A 781 -36.96 -9.66 0.29
C LEU A 781 -36.34 -10.69 1.23
N LYS A 782 -35.73 -10.25 2.32
CA LYS A 782 -35.31 -11.11 3.42
C LYS A 782 -36.14 -10.87 4.66
N GLU A 783 -36.70 -11.93 5.21
CA GLU A 783 -37.38 -11.95 6.51
C GLU A 783 -36.39 -11.72 7.67
N ALA A 784 -36.81 -10.92 8.65
CA ALA A 784 -36.19 -10.92 9.96
C ALA A 784 -36.71 -12.11 10.81
N GLN A 785 -36.12 -13.31 10.64
CA GLN A 785 -36.31 -14.46 11.56
C GLN A 785 -35.64 -14.35 12.95
N ARG A 786 -36.43 -14.17 14.01
CA ARG A 786 -35.97 -14.14 15.41
C ARG A 786 -34.95 -15.22 15.77
#